data_AF-A0A848T0M3-F1
#
_entry.id   AF-A0A848T0M3-F1
#
_cell.length_a   1.000
_cell.length_b   1.000
_cell.length_c   1.000
_cell.angle_alpha   90.00
_cell.angle_beta   90.00
_cell.angle_gamma   90.00
#
_symmetry.space_group_name_H-M   'P 1'
#
loop_
_entity.id
_entity.type
_entity.pdbx_description
1 polymer ?
#
loop_
_entity_poly.entity_id
_entity_poly.type
_entity_poly.pdbx_seq_one_letter_code
_entity_poly.pdbx_strand_id
1 'polypeptide(L)'
;MQKLIKYIIKYRDWLFVLMIISVALSVVQILSLRFEFNLERLHPQKDPDAYFYKEFKEKFHADIDDEYLTIAISNNKGIFEKDFLIKADSLSNYLMKARYILKVYSITRTGQIVLDGNKLKEEPLIHIDQPELYREDSVNLFRSREYVNLMMSDDGRSLVITGFNKPGLTDMQKDSLISGISEQIENLKFDASHFTSKIKVERTYVKEIERNIKRYLGLAIFFIAVVLFVIYRSALLVLIPLLAIAIALSFILAFISLVGEEVDIISSLIPPVLAVICVSNFIHIYNSYIEEKTKSGNSTSAINIAFKKTGTATFFAALTTSIGFFSLLVSNIPSVQLFGAFTGIATLISFCVSALLITSFYDKINSGASLLLKSDVSKNMMHKLFTMTSKNSFLIITAYIILFVVSLFFMLKIEINSSLLQEIPHGSGLMEDFSFIEDKFYGSRSFEMELNLKDPSNSFLEIEVLRQVEELEDFLRDSCDVGLILSPLAFIKGANKAYEGGQSGVYRLPQKQKDLEFYYQKLVLTNWSFDLVRYLTPDLKTARISGKTRDLSMKEFEQLRNKLDEFKDRNDAKFLLRWNLTGSPILIDKISYYLVNNMITGLLIAFLLVSVIVYSILKSFRSVIIVLVPNVFPLFIMGALMGLLNIPLKADTSIVFAVAFGIILDDTIHFVNRFRIEKKRGLTNLYALKRSYVSTGLSIVITTVILLSGFSVLLLSSFGGSVNVGFLVCTALISALIVDLTLLPILLLLFFKK
;
A
#
# COMPACT_ATOMS: atom_id res chain seq x y z
N MET A 1 9.19 -38.20 -0.35
CA MET A 1 8.64 -37.85 0.97
C MET A 1 8.91 -38.89 2.07
N GLN A 2 8.49 -40.16 1.96
CA GLN A 2 8.74 -41.15 3.03
C GLN A 2 10.22 -41.38 3.36
N LYS A 3 11.11 -41.35 2.35
CA LYS A 3 12.57 -41.36 2.56
C LYS A 3 13.02 -40.11 3.32
N LEU A 4 12.60 -38.92 2.89
CA LEU A 4 12.90 -37.64 3.54
C LEU A 4 12.53 -37.64 5.03
N ILE A 5 11.32 -38.11 5.38
CA ILE A 5 10.85 -38.20 6.77
C ILE A 5 11.74 -39.14 7.61
N LYS A 6 12.12 -40.30 7.06
CA LYS A 6 13.08 -41.20 7.75
C LYS A 6 14.43 -40.53 7.97
N TYR A 7 14.93 -39.75 7.01
CA TYR A 7 16.17 -38.99 7.17
C TYR A 7 16.04 -37.89 8.23
N ILE A 8 14.94 -37.13 8.22
CA ILE A 8 14.67 -36.09 9.23
C ILE A 8 14.66 -36.68 10.63
N ILE A 9 13.95 -37.80 10.84
CA ILE A 9 13.89 -38.45 12.16
C ILE A 9 15.25 -39.02 12.55
N LYS A 10 15.98 -39.63 11.61
CA LYS A 10 17.30 -40.25 11.88
C LYS A 10 18.37 -39.22 12.26
N TYR A 11 18.39 -38.05 11.61
CA TYR A 11 19.41 -37.02 11.80
C TYR A 11 18.90 -35.79 12.57
N ARG A 12 17.79 -35.94 13.32
CA ARG A 12 17.07 -34.83 13.95
C ARG A 12 17.94 -33.92 14.82
N ASP A 13 18.88 -34.49 15.58
CA ASP A 13 19.70 -33.72 16.52
C ASP A 13 20.73 -32.86 15.77
N TRP A 14 21.33 -33.40 14.71
CA TRP A 14 22.25 -32.66 13.85
C TRP A 14 21.53 -31.58 13.05
N LEU A 15 20.34 -31.87 12.52
CA LEU A 15 19.50 -30.88 11.84
C LEU A 15 19.04 -29.77 12.79
N PHE A 16 18.76 -30.09 14.06
CA PHE A 16 18.40 -29.10 15.06
C PHE A 16 19.59 -28.18 15.41
N VAL A 17 20.79 -28.74 15.57
CA VAL A 17 22.02 -27.95 15.78
C VAL A 17 22.30 -27.05 14.58
N LEU A 18 22.21 -27.60 13.36
CA LEU A 18 22.36 -26.82 12.12
C LEU A 18 21.36 -25.66 12.08
N MET A 19 20.10 -25.92 12.43
CA MET A 19 19.06 -24.89 12.49
C MET A 19 19.40 -23.78 13.47
N ILE A 20 19.91 -24.10 14.68
CA ILE A 20 20.34 -23.09 15.66
C ILE A 20 21.50 -22.25 15.11
N ILE A 21 22.49 -22.88 14.46
CA ILE A 21 23.62 -22.17 13.85
C ILE A 21 23.12 -21.24 12.73
N SER A 22 22.23 -21.72 11.87
CA SER A 22 21.62 -20.90 10.82
C SER A 22 20.82 -19.73 11.39
N VAL A 23 20.12 -19.92 12.52
CA VAL A 23 19.42 -18.82 13.22
C VAL A 23 20.42 -17.78 13.72
N ALA A 24 21.53 -18.20 14.33
CA ALA A 24 22.57 -17.27 14.78
C ALA A 24 23.16 -16.45 13.62
N LEU A 25 23.40 -17.08 12.46
CA LEU A 25 23.83 -16.39 11.25
C LEU A 25 22.76 -15.44 10.71
N SER A 26 21.49 -15.82 10.79
CA SER A 26 20.37 -14.97 10.33
C SER A 26 20.27 -13.68 11.15
N VAL A 27 20.56 -13.72 12.46
CA VAL A 27 20.51 -12.54 13.33
C VAL A 27 21.49 -11.46 12.88
N VAL A 28 22.68 -11.82 12.41
CA VAL A 28 23.67 -10.86 11.89
C VAL A 28 23.11 -10.08 10.69
N GLN A 29 22.38 -10.74 9.81
CA GLN A 29 21.76 -10.10 8.64
C GLN A 29 20.54 -9.25 9.04
N ILE A 30 19.74 -9.69 10.00
CA ILE A 30 18.58 -8.93 10.49
C ILE A 30 19.01 -7.57 11.07
N LEU A 31 20.20 -7.46 11.67
CA LEU A 31 20.72 -6.18 12.16
C LEU A 31 21.00 -5.18 11.03
N SER A 32 21.15 -5.64 9.78
CA SER A 32 21.35 -4.81 8.60
C SER A 32 20.04 -4.53 7.84
N LEU A 33 18.90 -5.01 8.35
CA LEU A 33 17.59 -4.83 7.72
C LEU A 33 17.18 -3.36 7.74
N ARG A 34 16.72 -2.86 6.59
CA ARG A 34 16.25 -1.48 6.42
C ARG A 34 14.74 -1.45 6.21
N PHE A 35 14.13 -0.33 6.63
CA PHE A 35 12.72 -0.03 6.45
C PHE A 35 12.61 1.22 5.58
N GLU A 36 11.80 1.15 4.52
CA GLU A 36 11.63 2.26 3.58
C GLU A 36 10.16 2.46 3.24
N PHE A 37 9.79 3.72 3.04
CA PHE A 37 8.57 4.12 2.39
C PHE A 37 8.93 4.82 1.08
N ASN A 38 8.65 4.16 -0.04
CA ASN A 38 8.94 4.70 -1.37
C ASN A 38 7.74 4.49 -2.29
N LEU A 39 7.04 5.59 -2.58
CA LEU A 39 5.87 5.60 -3.46
C LEU A 39 6.20 5.16 -4.89
N GLU A 40 7.43 5.39 -5.36
CA GLU A 40 7.83 4.99 -6.71
C GLU A 40 7.90 3.47 -6.87
N ARG A 41 8.12 2.72 -5.77
CA ARG A 41 8.04 1.24 -5.80
C ARG A 41 6.61 0.73 -6.01
N LEU A 42 5.59 1.58 -5.83
CA LEU A 42 4.23 1.26 -6.18
C LEU A 42 3.95 1.47 -7.67
N HIS A 43 4.78 2.25 -8.38
CA HIS A 43 4.57 2.56 -9.79
C HIS A 43 4.75 1.32 -10.68
N PRO A 44 3.96 1.20 -11.77
CA PRO A 44 4.09 0.06 -12.68
C PRO A 44 5.37 0.18 -13.52
N GLN A 45 6.33 -0.73 -13.36
CA GLN A 45 7.65 -0.64 -14.02
C GLN A 45 7.62 -0.80 -15.54
N LYS A 46 6.60 -1.45 -16.09
CA LYS A 46 6.48 -1.76 -17.53
C LYS A 46 5.54 -0.80 -18.28
N ASP A 47 5.09 0.28 -17.65
CA ASP A 47 4.16 1.23 -18.25
C ASP A 47 4.93 2.32 -19.02
N PRO A 48 4.58 2.58 -20.31
CA PRO A 48 5.17 3.67 -21.09
C PRO A 48 5.11 5.04 -20.40
N ASP A 49 4.05 5.33 -19.63
CA ASP A 49 3.90 6.61 -18.93
C ASP A 49 4.87 6.73 -17.75
N ALA A 50 5.28 5.60 -17.15
CA ALA A 50 6.30 5.63 -16.09
C ALA A 50 7.67 6.00 -16.67
N TYR A 51 8.00 5.49 -17.87
CA TYR A 51 9.20 5.90 -18.60
C TYR A 51 9.11 7.36 -19.06
N PHE A 52 7.96 7.78 -19.59
CA PHE A 52 7.73 9.16 -19.99
C PHE A 52 7.85 10.13 -18.81
N TYR A 53 7.30 9.79 -17.65
CA TYR A 53 7.43 10.60 -16.44
C TYR A 53 8.90 10.73 -15.99
N LYS A 54 9.68 9.65 -16.09
CA LYS A 54 11.11 9.70 -15.79
C LYS A 54 11.87 10.60 -16.76
N GLU A 55 11.61 10.49 -18.06
CA GLU A 55 12.22 11.36 -19.07
C GLU A 55 11.83 12.83 -18.84
N PHE A 56 10.56 13.10 -18.57
CA PHE A 56 10.05 14.42 -18.23
C PHE A 56 10.78 15.02 -17.03
N LYS A 57 10.96 14.21 -15.97
CA LYS A 57 11.69 14.57 -14.75
C LYS A 57 13.13 14.98 -15.03
N GLU A 58 13.85 14.18 -15.82
CA GLU A 58 15.22 14.46 -16.25
C GLU A 58 15.30 15.72 -17.14
N LYS A 59 14.36 15.86 -18.10
CA LYS A 59 14.31 16.95 -19.08
C LYS A 59 14.10 18.33 -18.44
N PHE A 60 13.24 18.41 -17.42
CA PHE A 60 12.87 19.67 -16.75
C PHE A 60 13.48 19.85 -15.35
N HIS A 61 14.34 18.92 -14.90
CA HIS A 61 14.84 18.87 -13.52
C HIS A 61 13.69 18.92 -12.50
N ALA A 62 12.58 18.23 -12.79
CA ALA A 62 11.37 18.27 -11.98
C ALA A 62 11.52 17.51 -10.65
N ASP A 63 12.55 16.67 -10.49
CA ASP A 63 12.89 15.97 -9.24
C ASP A 63 13.04 16.92 -8.04
N ILE A 64 13.47 18.15 -8.30
CA ILE A 64 13.63 19.17 -7.26
C ILE A 64 12.25 19.66 -6.77
N ASP A 65 11.22 19.66 -7.64
CA ASP A 65 9.85 20.02 -7.25
C ASP A 65 9.21 18.98 -6.34
N ASP A 66 9.68 17.74 -6.36
CA ASP A 66 9.17 16.65 -5.52
C ASP A 66 9.66 16.75 -4.07
N GLU A 67 10.79 17.44 -3.82
CA GLU A 67 11.45 17.56 -2.52
C GLU A 67 11.12 18.90 -1.84
N TYR A 68 9.84 19.06 -1.49
CA TYR A 68 9.33 20.27 -0.87
C TYR A 68 8.77 20.05 0.54
N LEU A 69 8.73 21.15 1.27
CA LEU A 69 8.06 21.30 2.54
C LEU A 69 7.15 22.53 2.50
N THR A 70 6.01 22.44 3.16
CA THR A 70 4.98 23.48 3.19
C THR A 70 4.58 23.72 4.64
N ILE A 71 4.67 24.98 5.07
CA ILE A 71 4.24 25.42 6.39
C ILE A 71 3.14 26.47 6.19
N ALA A 72 1.91 26.13 6.56
CA ALA A 72 0.81 27.08 6.60
C ALA A 72 0.64 27.63 8.01
N ILE A 73 0.60 28.95 8.15
CA ILE A 73 0.45 29.67 9.42
C ILE A 73 -0.72 30.64 9.33
N SER A 74 -1.49 30.76 10.41
CA SER A 74 -2.70 31.57 10.44
C SER A 74 -2.69 32.61 11.55
N ASN A 75 -3.44 33.68 11.31
CA ASN A 75 -3.76 34.72 12.28
C ASN A 75 -5.22 35.12 12.15
N ASN A 76 -5.98 35.04 13.25
CA ASN A 76 -7.40 35.37 13.26
C ASN A 76 -7.67 36.84 12.93
N LYS A 77 -6.70 37.73 13.19
CA LYS A 77 -6.78 39.17 12.88
C LYS A 77 -6.38 39.52 11.44
N GLY A 78 -5.77 38.59 10.70
CA GLY A 78 -5.27 38.79 9.34
C GLY A 78 -3.75 38.73 9.23
N ILE A 79 -3.23 38.35 8.06
CA ILE A 79 -1.78 38.14 7.85
C ILE A 79 -0.98 39.44 7.77
N PHE A 80 -1.62 40.60 7.60
CA PHE A 80 -0.95 41.90 7.49
C PHE A 80 -0.71 42.59 8.83
N GLU A 81 -0.93 41.88 9.94
CA GLU A 81 -0.57 42.35 11.28
C GLU A 81 0.95 42.32 11.47
N LYS A 82 1.51 43.40 12.01
CA LYS A 82 2.96 43.57 12.19
C LYS A 82 3.60 42.42 12.95
N ASP A 83 3.03 42.03 14.09
CA ASP A 83 3.57 40.95 14.92
C ASP A 83 3.56 39.61 14.18
N PHE A 84 2.55 39.37 13.34
CA PHE A 84 2.47 38.15 12.54
C PHE A 84 3.51 38.15 11.42
N LEU A 85 3.63 39.24 10.65
CA LEU A 85 4.61 39.34 9.57
C LEU A 85 6.05 39.20 10.08
N ILE A 86 6.38 39.79 11.23
CA ILE A 86 7.71 39.63 11.84
C ILE A 86 7.98 38.16 12.22
N LYS A 87 6.99 37.46 12.79
CA LYS A 87 7.11 36.03 13.11
C LYS A 87 7.27 35.17 11.85
N ALA A 88 6.44 35.42 10.84
CA ALA A 88 6.49 34.71 9.55
C ALA A 88 7.82 34.94 8.82
N ASP A 89 8.35 36.17 8.88
CA ASP A 89 9.64 36.50 8.32
C ASP A 89 10.80 35.82 9.06
N SER A 90 10.74 35.77 10.39
CA SER A 90 11.70 35.04 11.23
C SER A 90 11.73 33.54 10.87
N LEU A 91 10.57 32.92 10.65
CA LEU A 91 10.47 31.53 10.20
C LEU A 91 11.05 31.33 8.80
N SER A 92 10.73 32.23 7.86
CA SER A 92 11.25 32.19 6.50
C SER A 92 12.78 32.30 6.47
N ASN A 93 13.34 33.20 7.30
CA ASN A 93 14.79 33.36 7.48
C ASN A 93 15.46 32.12 8.09
N TYR A 94 14.81 31.50 9.07
CA TYR A 94 15.30 30.26 9.68
C TYR A 94 15.43 29.17 8.62
N LEU A 95 14.40 28.97 7.79
CA LEU A 95 14.42 28.00 6.70
C LEU A 95 15.50 28.29 5.67
N MET A 96 15.69 29.55 5.26
CA MET A 96 16.74 29.92 4.30
C MET A 96 18.15 29.60 4.80
N LYS A 97 18.39 29.71 6.12
CA LYS A 97 19.69 29.42 6.74
C LYS A 97 19.87 27.94 7.08
N ALA A 98 18.82 27.13 6.94
CA ALA A 98 18.87 25.72 7.26
C ALA A 98 19.75 24.96 6.24
N ARG A 99 20.68 24.13 6.74
CA ARG A 99 21.75 23.48 5.97
C ARG A 99 21.28 22.68 4.74
N TYR A 100 20.06 22.15 4.79
CA TYR A 100 19.51 21.24 3.78
C TYR A 100 18.43 21.87 2.92
N ILE A 101 18.09 23.15 3.13
CA ILE A 101 17.14 23.88 2.31
C ILE A 101 17.90 24.63 1.21
N LEU A 102 17.42 24.48 -0.03
CA LEU A 102 17.96 25.10 -1.23
C LEU A 102 17.32 26.45 -1.51
N LYS A 103 16.00 26.52 -1.35
CA LYS A 103 15.19 27.69 -1.69
C LYS A 103 13.97 27.77 -0.77
N VAL A 104 13.51 28.99 -0.50
CA VAL A 104 12.29 29.26 0.28
C VAL A 104 11.48 30.30 -0.48
N TYR A 105 10.18 30.05 -0.63
CA TYR A 105 9.20 31.02 -1.10
C TYR A 105 8.24 31.38 0.04
N SER A 106 8.02 32.68 0.20
CA SER A 106 7.13 33.29 1.20
C SER A 106 6.84 34.71 0.77
N ILE A 107 5.67 35.27 1.07
CA ILE A 107 5.38 36.69 0.79
C ILE A 107 6.34 37.65 1.50
N THR A 108 7.00 37.22 2.58
CA THR A 108 7.94 38.04 3.34
C THR A 108 9.34 38.08 2.74
N ARG A 109 9.66 37.16 1.82
CA ARG A 109 11.02 36.98 1.25
C ARG A 109 11.05 36.94 -0.27
N THR A 110 9.91 36.84 -0.91
CA THR A 110 9.79 36.89 -2.37
C THR A 110 9.74 38.35 -2.80
N GLY A 111 10.49 38.69 -3.84
CA GLY A 111 10.40 39.98 -4.50
C GLY A 111 9.69 39.89 -5.84
N GLN A 112 9.17 41.03 -6.28
CA GLN A 112 8.74 41.27 -7.65
C GLN A 112 9.81 42.07 -8.39
N ILE A 113 9.96 41.81 -9.69
CA ILE A 113 10.87 42.60 -10.51
C ILE A 113 10.15 43.87 -10.96
N VAL A 114 10.79 45.01 -10.73
CA VAL A 114 10.38 46.32 -11.22
C VAL A 114 11.50 46.97 -12.02
N LEU A 115 11.14 47.90 -12.89
CA LEU A 115 12.11 48.70 -13.62
C LEU A 115 12.47 49.95 -12.80
N ASP A 116 13.73 50.05 -12.35
CA ASP A 116 14.30 51.24 -11.73
C ASP A 116 15.19 51.96 -12.76
N GLY A 117 14.61 52.95 -13.44
CA GLY A 117 15.22 53.61 -14.60
C GLY A 117 15.35 52.65 -15.79
N ASN A 118 16.59 52.21 -16.09
CA ASN A 118 16.89 51.22 -17.15
C ASN A 118 17.37 49.86 -16.60
N LYS A 119 17.33 49.66 -15.27
CA LYS A 119 17.79 48.42 -14.62
C LYS A 119 16.60 47.68 -14.01
N LEU A 120 16.60 46.36 -14.16
CA LEU A 120 15.68 45.50 -13.42
C LEU A 120 16.17 45.42 -11.98
N LYS A 121 15.27 45.72 -11.03
CA LYS A 121 15.51 45.66 -9.60
C LYS A 121 14.44 44.77 -8.97
N GLU A 122 14.82 43.99 -7.98
CA GLU A 122 13.89 43.21 -7.18
C GLU A 122 13.39 44.07 -6.00
N GLU A 123 12.07 44.27 -5.92
CA GLU A 123 11.39 44.92 -4.81
C GLU A 123 10.62 43.89 -3.97
N PRO A 124 10.61 44.00 -2.64
CA PRO A 124 9.91 43.04 -1.80
C PRO A 124 8.40 43.09 -2.04
N LEU A 125 7.73 41.93 -1.95
CA LEU A 125 6.27 41.88 -2.00
C LEU A 125 5.61 42.50 -0.76
N ILE A 126 6.29 42.44 0.39
CA ILE A 126 5.88 43.11 1.63
C ILE A 126 7.08 43.79 2.26
N HIS A 127 6.92 45.06 2.62
CA HIS A 127 7.94 45.85 3.29
C HIS A 127 7.92 45.60 4.80
N ILE A 128 8.48 44.47 5.26
CA ILE A 128 8.43 44.00 6.66
C ILE A 128 8.80 45.10 7.67
N ASP A 129 9.81 45.93 7.38
CA ASP A 129 10.30 46.97 8.28
C ASP A 129 9.50 48.30 8.20
N GLN A 130 8.51 48.42 7.31
CA GLN A 130 7.72 49.63 7.05
C GLN A 130 6.21 49.37 7.20
N PRO A 131 5.67 49.28 8.42
CA PRO A 131 4.26 48.96 8.68
C PRO A 131 3.25 49.91 8.01
N GLU A 132 3.65 51.16 7.74
CA GLU A 132 2.87 52.15 7.00
C GLU A 132 2.52 51.71 5.58
N LEU A 133 3.32 50.83 4.96
CA LEU A 133 3.09 50.31 3.61
C LEU A 133 2.21 49.07 3.56
N TYR A 134 1.94 48.40 4.70
CA TYR A 134 1.19 47.13 4.70
C TYR A 134 -0.19 47.22 4.06
N ARG A 135 -0.86 48.37 4.17
CA ARG A 135 -2.15 48.58 3.50
C ARG A 135 -1.99 48.57 1.98
N GLU A 136 -0.96 49.23 1.45
CA GLU A 136 -0.67 49.25 0.02
C GLU A 136 -0.18 47.88 -0.46
N ASP A 137 0.74 47.27 0.27
CA ASP A 137 1.25 45.92 0.01
C ASP A 137 0.08 44.92 -0.06
N SER A 138 -0.88 45.00 0.87
CA SER A 138 -2.07 44.13 0.87
C SER A 138 -2.91 44.28 -0.40
N VAL A 139 -3.15 45.51 -0.86
CA VAL A 139 -3.94 45.78 -2.07
C VAL A 139 -3.21 45.25 -3.30
N ASN A 140 -1.89 45.42 -3.36
CA ASN A 140 -1.06 44.95 -4.46
C ASN A 140 -1.02 43.41 -4.52
N LEU A 141 -0.92 42.74 -3.37
CA LEU A 141 -0.96 41.28 -3.27
C LEU A 141 -2.31 40.71 -3.67
N PHE A 142 -3.43 41.25 -3.15
CA PHE A 142 -4.76 40.76 -3.52
C PHE A 142 -5.13 41.01 -4.99
N ARG A 143 -4.54 42.03 -5.63
CA ARG A 143 -4.68 42.27 -7.08
C ARG A 143 -3.85 41.30 -7.91
N SER A 144 -2.76 40.79 -7.36
CA SER A 144 -1.84 39.86 -8.00
C SER A 144 -2.33 38.43 -7.75
N ARG A 145 -3.25 37.97 -8.62
CA ARG A 145 -3.89 36.65 -8.52
C ARG A 145 -2.88 35.50 -8.47
N GLU A 146 -1.67 35.71 -8.97
CA GLU A 146 -0.56 34.76 -8.91
C GLU A 146 -0.08 34.40 -7.49
N TYR A 147 -0.38 35.22 -6.47
CA TYR A 147 0.00 34.96 -5.07
C TYR A 147 -1.15 34.48 -4.17
N VAL A 148 -2.39 34.81 -4.53
CA VAL A 148 -3.59 34.40 -3.79
C VAL A 148 -3.83 32.90 -3.99
N ASN A 149 -4.16 32.20 -2.92
CA ASN A 149 -4.25 30.74 -2.79
C ASN A 149 -2.95 29.96 -3.13
N LEU A 150 -1.83 30.68 -3.37
CA LEU A 150 -0.47 30.12 -3.49
C LEU A 150 0.33 30.34 -2.20
N MET A 151 0.53 31.61 -1.83
CA MET A 151 1.30 32.02 -0.66
C MET A 151 0.40 32.61 0.42
N MET A 152 -0.82 33.02 0.10
CA MET A 152 -1.78 33.54 1.08
C MET A 152 -3.19 33.06 0.75
N SER A 153 -4.03 32.86 1.75
CA SER A 153 -5.44 32.52 1.53
C SER A 153 -6.23 33.70 0.97
N ASP A 154 -7.29 33.41 0.23
CA ASP A 154 -8.27 34.37 -0.29
C ASP A 154 -8.93 35.25 0.78
N ASP A 155 -9.09 34.73 2.00
CA ASP A 155 -9.59 35.45 3.16
C ASP A 155 -8.53 36.33 3.87
N GLY A 156 -7.26 36.24 3.45
CA GLY A 156 -6.15 37.00 4.02
C GLY A 156 -5.80 36.64 5.47
N ARG A 157 -6.18 35.46 5.95
CA ARG A 157 -5.92 35.00 7.33
C ARG A 157 -4.81 33.97 7.46
N SER A 158 -4.39 33.36 6.35
CA SER A 158 -3.37 32.33 6.33
C SER A 158 -2.29 32.63 5.29
N LEU A 159 -1.06 32.26 5.63
CA LEU A 159 0.14 32.40 4.80
C LEU A 159 0.82 31.04 4.70
N VAL A 160 1.34 30.70 3.52
CA VAL A 160 2.15 29.50 3.27
C VAL A 160 3.60 29.89 2.99
N ILE A 161 4.50 29.19 3.66
CA ILE A 161 5.95 29.23 3.43
C ILE A 161 6.35 27.87 2.84
N THR A 162 6.89 27.88 1.62
CA THR A 162 7.31 26.67 0.91
C THR A 162 8.83 26.62 0.85
N GLY A 163 9.45 25.56 1.36
CA GLY A 163 10.88 25.29 1.24
C GLY A 163 11.17 24.12 0.32
N PHE A 164 12.32 24.12 -0.35
CA PHE A 164 12.79 22.99 -1.17
C PHE A 164 14.05 22.42 -0.54
N ASN A 165 14.02 21.14 -0.18
CA ASN A 165 15.17 20.48 0.43
C ASN A 165 16.07 19.83 -0.62
N LYS A 166 17.32 19.58 -0.24
CA LYS A 166 18.22 18.75 -1.04
C LYS A 166 17.65 17.32 -1.16
N PRO A 167 17.73 16.68 -2.34
CA PRO A 167 17.38 15.27 -2.47
C PRO A 167 18.43 14.39 -1.76
N GLY A 168 18.07 13.14 -1.47
CA GLY A 168 19.01 12.12 -0.97
C GLY A 168 19.48 12.31 0.48
N LEU A 169 18.70 13.00 1.32
CA LEU A 169 19.00 13.14 2.75
C LEU A 169 18.96 11.78 3.46
N THR A 170 19.89 11.58 4.40
CA THR A 170 19.83 10.41 5.28
C THR A 170 18.70 10.55 6.31
N ASP A 171 18.26 9.45 6.89
CA ASP A 171 17.20 9.44 7.92
C ASP A 171 17.49 10.40 9.09
N MET A 172 18.74 10.42 9.57
CA MET A 172 19.16 11.34 10.62
C MET A 172 19.08 12.81 10.19
N GLN A 173 19.41 13.10 8.93
CA GLN A 173 19.32 14.46 8.38
C GLN A 173 17.85 14.89 8.22
N LYS A 174 16.99 13.98 7.74
CA LYS A 174 15.54 14.20 7.66
C LYS A 174 14.95 14.48 9.04
N ASP A 175 15.23 13.64 10.03
CA ASP A 175 14.72 13.79 11.41
C ASP A 175 15.21 15.09 12.06
N SER A 176 16.48 15.47 11.85
CA SER A 176 17.03 16.73 12.37
C SER A 176 16.39 17.96 11.72
N LEU A 177 16.16 17.93 10.41
CA LEU A 177 15.51 19.03 9.69
C LEU A 177 14.05 19.21 10.14
N ILE A 178 13.28 18.11 10.19
CA ILE A 178 11.88 18.13 10.63
C ILE A 178 11.78 18.66 12.06
N SER A 179 12.60 18.15 12.98
CA SER A 179 12.53 18.53 14.40
C SER A 179 12.87 20.00 14.62
N GLY A 180 13.91 20.51 13.94
CA GLY A 180 14.30 21.91 14.04
C GLY A 180 13.23 22.87 13.50
N ILE A 181 12.57 22.50 12.39
CA ILE A 181 11.46 23.29 11.83
C ILE A 181 10.26 23.27 12.79
N SER A 182 9.87 22.10 13.29
CA SER A 182 8.75 21.97 14.23
C SER A 182 8.98 22.78 15.51
N GLU A 183 10.17 22.71 16.10
CA GLU A 183 10.54 23.50 17.28
C GLU A 183 10.44 25.01 17.02
N GLN A 184 10.89 25.46 15.85
CA GLN A 184 10.81 26.88 15.48
C GLN A 184 9.35 27.34 15.31
N ILE A 185 8.48 26.50 14.73
CA ILE A 185 7.05 26.79 14.60
C ILE A 185 6.39 26.91 15.98
N GLU A 186 6.65 25.95 16.87
CA GLU A 186 6.10 25.93 18.23
C GLU A 186 6.55 27.16 19.04
N ASN A 187 7.81 27.58 18.91
CA ASN A 187 8.36 28.74 19.61
C ASN A 187 7.70 30.07 19.18
N LEU A 188 7.30 30.20 17.91
CA LEU A 188 6.71 31.43 17.37
C LEU A 188 5.24 31.63 17.76
N LYS A 189 4.55 30.57 18.19
CA LYS A 189 3.16 30.61 18.72
C LYS A 189 2.20 31.35 17.79
N PHE A 190 1.95 30.76 16.62
CA PHE A 190 0.88 31.19 15.70
C PHE A 190 -0.49 30.74 16.22
N ASP A 191 -1.57 31.38 15.77
CA ASP A 191 -2.94 30.99 16.17
C ASP A 191 -3.28 29.58 15.69
N ALA A 192 -2.82 29.24 14.48
CA ALA A 192 -2.78 27.89 13.96
C ALA A 192 -1.55 27.73 13.06
N SER A 193 -0.96 26.54 13.05
CA SER A 193 0.17 26.18 12.20
C SER A 193 0.05 24.75 11.73
N HIS A 194 0.28 24.54 10.44
CA HIS A 194 0.21 23.24 9.79
C HIS A 194 1.49 23.01 9.01
N PHE A 195 2.13 21.85 9.20
CA PHE A 195 3.42 21.56 8.60
C PHE A 195 3.39 20.22 7.88
N THR A 196 3.47 20.24 6.55
CA THR A 196 3.62 19.04 5.74
C THR A 196 4.90 19.06 4.93
N SER A 197 5.43 17.89 4.62
CA SER A 197 6.54 17.72 3.67
C SER A 197 6.64 16.25 3.28
N LYS A 198 7.19 15.98 2.10
CA LYS A 198 7.48 14.61 1.67
C LYS A 198 8.32 13.86 2.71
N ILE A 199 9.37 14.49 3.24
CA ILE A 199 10.22 13.90 4.28
C ILE A 199 9.48 13.64 5.59
N LYS A 200 8.57 14.52 6.03
CA LYS A 200 7.78 14.31 7.26
C LYS A 200 6.84 13.13 7.07
N VAL A 201 6.19 13.03 5.90
CA VAL A 201 5.34 11.89 5.53
C VAL A 201 6.17 10.61 5.56
N GLU A 202 7.25 10.51 4.79
CA GLU A 202 8.14 9.33 4.74
C GLU A 202 8.58 8.89 6.14
N ARG A 203 9.10 9.82 6.96
CA ARG A 203 9.59 9.49 8.31
C ARG A 203 8.47 9.05 9.23
N THR A 204 7.27 9.62 9.10
CA THR A 204 6.11 9.21 9.89
C THR A 204 5.69 7.80 9.52
N TYR A 205 5.61 7.49 8.22
CA TYR A 205 5.30 6.14 7.75
C TYR A 205 6.36 5.12 8.19
N VAL A 206 7.65 5.41 8.04
CA VAL A 206 8.73 4.50 8.49
C VAL A 206 8.65 4.22 9.99
N LYS A 207 8.48 5.27 10.81
CA LYS A 207 8.32 5.12 12.27
C LYS A 207 7.09 4.29 12.63
N GLU A 208 5.99 4.49 11.91
CA GLU A 208 4.78 3.69 12.09
C GLU A 208 4.99 2.23 11.66
N ILE A 209 5.62 1.95 10.52
CA ILE A 209 5.96 0.58 10.09
C ILE A 209 6.81 -0.12 11.16
N GLU A 210 7.87 0.53 11.65
CA GLU A 210 8.72 -0.04 12.70
C GLU A 210 7.94 -0.32 13.99
N ARG A 211 7.11 0.65 14.41
CA ARG A 211 6.25 0.51 15.59
C ARG A 211 5.26 -0.63 15.42
N ASN A 212 4.70 -0.77 14.23
CA ASN A 212 3.68 -1.75 13.88
C ASN A 212 4.26 -3.16 13.84
N ILE A 213 5.45 -3.35 13.26
CA ILE A 213 6.14 -4.65 13.30
C ILE A 213 6.42 -5.05 14.74
N LYS A 214 6.97 -4.18 15.59
CA LYS A 214 7.29 -4.52 16.99
C LYS A 214 6.03 -4.80 17.82
N ARG A 215 5.02 -3.91 17.73
CA ARG A 215 3.80 -3.98 18.55
C ARG A 215 2.86 -5.09 18.09
N TYR A 216 2.56 -5.18 16.79
CA TYR A 216 1.58 -6.13 16.29
C TYR A 216 2.12 -7.54 16.22
N LEU A 217 3.41 -7.74 15.93
CA LEU A 217 4.01 -9.07 16.07
C LEU A 217 3.97 -9.55 17.53
N GLY A 218 4.34 -8.69 18.47
CA GLY A 218 4.29 -9.00 19.90
C GLY A 218 2.88 -9.34 20.37
N LEU A 219 1.88 -8.55 19.99
CA LEU A 219 0.48 -8.82 20.28
C LEU A 219 -0.02 -10.09 19.61
N ALA A 220 0.29 -10.34 18.34
CA ALA A 220 -0.12 -11.56 17.63
C ALA A 220 0.45 -12.81 18.30
N ILE A 221 1.74 -12.81 18.62
CA ILE A 221 2.39 -13.88 19.39
C ILE A 221 1.72 -14.07 20.74
N PHE A 222 1.42 -12.99 21.46
CA PHE A 222 0.74 -13.05 22.75
C PHE A 222 -0.66 -13.66 22.64
N PHE A 223 -1.51 -13.18 21.73
CA PHE A 223 -2.87 -13.71 21.55
C PHE A 223 -2.85 -15.18 21.10
N ILE A 224 -1.98 -15.53 20.14
CA ILE A 224 -1.77 -16.92 19.72
C ILE A 224 -1.34 -17.78 20.92
N ALA A 225 -0.39 -17.30 21.73
CA ALA A 225 0.09 -18.02 22.90
C ALA A 225 -1.03 -18.27 23.93
N VAL A 226 -1.87 -17.26 24.19
CA VAL A 226 -3.03 -17.38 25.08
C VAL A 226 -4.01 -18.42 24.54
N VAL A 227 -4.39 -18.35 23.26
CA VAL A 227 -5.33 -19.30 22.66
C VAL A 227 -4.75 -20.73 22.68
N LEU A 228 -3.48 -20.91 22.29
CA LEU A 228 -2.80 -22.20 22.37
C LEU A 228 -2.75 -22.73 23.81
N PHE A 229 -2.46 -21.88 24.79
CA PHE A 229 -2.43 -22.28 26.19
C PHE A 229 -3.81 -22.70 26.69
N VAL A 230 -4.87 -21.99 26.31
CA VAL A 230 -6.26 -22.35 26.67
C VAL A 230 -6.64 -23.72 26.09
N ILE A 231 -6.25 -23.99 24.83
CA ILE A 231 -6.62 -25.23 24.13
C ILE A 231 -5.84 -26.45 24.62
N TYR A 232 -4.53 -26.28 24.86
CA TYR A 232 -3.62 -27.39 25.15
C TYR A 232 -3.15 -27.47 26.61
N ARG A 233 -3.31 -26.40 27.40
CA ARG A 233 -2.87 -26.27 28.81
C ARG A 233 -1.45 -26.79 29.07
N SER A 234 -0.54 -26.55 28.13
CA SER A 234 0.83 -27.03 28.18
C SER A 234 1.77 -25.96 27.66
N ALA A 235 2.67 -25.48 28.53
CA ALA A 235 3.66 -24.47 28.16
C ALA A 235 4.55 -24.94 27.00
N LEU A 236 4.89 -26.24 26.96
CA LEU A 236 5.71 -26.81 25.89
C LEU A 236 4.99 -26.80 24.53
N LEU A 237 3.67 -27.02 24.51
CA LEU A 237 2.85 -26.96 23.28
C LEU A 237 2.56 -25.53 22.81
N VAL A 238 2.78 -24.53 23.68
CA VAL A 238 2.79 -23.13 23.30
C VAL A 238 4.17 -22.73 22.78
N LEU A 239 5.24 -23.12 23.49
CA LEU A 239 6.61 -22.72 23.19
C LEU A 239 7.10 -23.24 21.84
N ILE A 240 6.76 -24.48 21.45
CA ILE A 240 7.25 -25.06 20.18
C ILE A 240 6.72 -24.30 18.95
N PRO A 241 5.40 -24.04 18.80
CA PRO A 241 4.90 -23.17 17.74
C PRO A 241 5.53 -21.78 17.75
N LEU A 242 5.68 -21.15 18.91
CA LEU A 242 6.30 -19.82 18.99
C LEU A 242 7.77 -19.83 18.55
N LEU A 243 8.51 -20.88 18.90
CA LEU A 243 9.87 -21.09 18.42
C LEU A 243 9.90 -21.30 16.90
N ALA A 244 8.93 -22.03 16.35
CA ALA A 244 8.79 -22.21 14.90
C ALA A 244 8.57 -20.87 14.18
N ILE A 245 7.71 -20.02 14.74
CA ILE A 245 7.48 -18.65 14.25
C ILE A 245 8.78 -17.85 14.28
N ALA A 246 9.47 -17.81 15.43
CA ALA A 246 10.70 -17.04 15.58
C ALA A 246 11.79 -17.46 14.59
N ILE A 247 11.98 -18.77 14.39
CA ILE A 247 12.98 -19.31 13.45
C ILE A 247 12.59 -19.04 12.00
N ALA A 248 11.33 -19.26 11.63
CA ALA A 248 10.87 -19.00 10.27
C ALA A 248 10.95 -17.51 9.92
N LEU A 249 10.61 -16.63 10.87
CA LEU A 249 10.76 -15.18 10.73
C LEU A 249 12.21 -14.77 10.61
N SER A 250 13.10 -15.34 11.42
CA SER A 250 14.53 -14.98 11.34
C SER A 250 15.11 -15.34 9.98
N PHE A 251 14.74 -16.50 9.42
CA PHE A 251 15.17 -16.87 8.08
C PHE A 251 14.64 -15.97 6.98
N ILE A 252 13.34 -15.62 7.00
CA ILE A 252 12.81 -14.78 5.92
C ILE A 252 13.32 -13.35 6.01
N LEU A 253 13.42 -12.76 7.21
CA LEU A 253 13.96 -11.40 7.38
C LEU A 253 15.44 -11.33 6.99
N ALA A 254 16.23 -12.34 7.35
CA ALA A 254 17.61 -12.44 6.88
C ALA A 254 17.69 -12.62 5.36
N PHE A 255 16.78 -13.39 4.76
CA PHE A 255 16.74 -13.57 3.32
C PHE A 255 16.41 -12.26 2.58
N ILE A 256 15.44 -11.48 3.07
CA ILE A 256 15.12 -10.15 2.54
C ILE A 256 16.37 -9.26 2.56
N SER A 257 17.04 -9.19 3.71
CA SER A 257 18.28 -8.41 3.85
C SER A 257 19.41 -8.90 2.94
N LEU A 258 19.58 -10.22 2.77
CA LEU A 258 20.62 -10.81 1.91
C LEU A 258 20.43 -10.51 0.42
N VAL A 259 19.17 -10.40 -0.03
CA VAL A 259 18.84 -10.01 -1.41
C VAL A 259 19.04 -8.50 -1.61
N GLY A 260 19.21 -7.74 -0.54
CA GLY A 260 19.37 -6.28 -0.58
C GLY A 260 18.03 -5.54 -0.67
N GLU A 261 16.92 -6.21 -0.37
CA GLU A 261 15.60 -5.60 -0.34
C GLU A 261 15.28 -5.00 1.03
N GLU A 262 14.40 -4.00 1.02
CA GLU A 262 13.97 -3.27 2.21
C GLU A 262 12.54 -3.66 2.59
N VAL A 263 12.18 -3.51 3.86
CA VAL A 263 10.83 -3.80 4.33
C VAL A 263 9.95 -2.55 4.17
N ASP A 264 8.99 -2.65 3.26
CA ASP A 264 7.95 -1.67 2.99
C ASP A 264 6.63 -1.96 3.73
N ILE A 265 5.59 -1.14 3.49
CA ILE A 265 4.26 -1.30 4.11
C ILE A 265 3.66 -2.67 3.82
N ILE A 266 3.79 -3.17 2.59
CA ILE A 266 3.16 -4.43 2.18
C ILE A 266 3.90 -5.61 2.81
N SER A 267 5.23 -5.64 2.72
CA SER A 267 6.08 -6.67 3.33
C SER A 267 6.04 -6.66 4.86
N SER A 268 5.62 -5.56 5.49
CA SER A 268 5.31 -5.53 6.94
C SER A 268 4.18 -6.49 7.36
N LEU A 269 3.38 -6.99 6.40
CA LEU A 269 2.34 -8.01 6.63
C LEU A 269 2.89 -9.45 6.65
N ILE A 270 4.14 -9.68 6.23
CA ILE A 270 4.75 -11.02 6.20
C ILE A 270 4.78 -11.64 7.60
N PRO A 271 5.23 -10.94 8.67
CA PRO A 271 5.30 -11.54 10.00
C PRO A 271 3.98 -12.08 10.56
N PRO A 272 2.87 -11.31 10.59
CA PRO A 272 1.60 -11.83 11.10
C PRO A 272 1.04 -12.98 10.23
N VAL A 273 1.18 -12.92 8.91
CA VAL A 273 0.75 -14.01 8.00
C VAL A 273 1.54 -15.29 8.29
N LEU A 274 2.87 -15.18 8.39
CA LEU A 274 3.74 -16.32 8.64
C LEU A 274 3.52 -16.93 10.02
N ALA A 275 3.30 -16.09 11.05
CA ALA A 275 3.05 -16.54 12.41
C ALA A 275 1.86 -17.52 12.46
N VAL A 276 0.81 -17.18 11.73
CA VAL A 276 -0.43 -17.94 11.64
C VAL A 276 -0.23 -19.27 10.86
N ILE A 277 0.47 -19.23 9.73
CA ILE A 277 0.79 -20.42 8.91
C ILE A 277 1.66 -21.43 9.69
N CYS A 278 2.68 -20.97 10.42
CA CYS A 278 3.53 -21.80 11.27
C CYS A 278 2.70 -22.61 12.28
N VAL A 279 1.71 -21.96 12.89
CA VAL A 279 0.88 -22.59 13.93
C VAL A 279 -0.04 -23.64 13.32
N SER A 280 -0.66 -23.38 12.16
CA SER A 280 -1.47 -24.38 11.43
C SER A 280 -0.66 -25.64 11.13
N ASN A 281 0.53 -25.46 10.53
CA ASN A 281 1.44 -26.55 10.17
C ASN A 281 1.80 -27.42 11.38
N PHE A 282 2.09 -26.80 12.53
CA PHE A 282 2.37 -27.54 13.76
C PHE A 282 1.16 -28.33 14.26
N ILE A 283 -0.02 -27.69 14.32
CA ILE A 283 -1.23 -28.28 14.93
C ILE A 283 -1.71 -29.52 14.19
N HIS A 284 -1.74 -29.50 12.85
CA HIS A 284 -2.19 -30.65 12.08
C HIS A 284 -1.30 -31.87 12.30
N ILE A 285 0.03 -31.68 12.28
CA ILE A 285 0.97 -32.79 12.50
C ILE A 285 0.92 -33.26 13.97
N TYR A 286 0.84 -32.32 14.92
CA TYR A 286 0.73 -32.63 16.35
C TYR A 286 -0.51 -33.44 16.71
N ASN A 287 -1.69 -33.02 16.25
CA ASN A 287 -2.93 -33.74 16.52
C ASN A 287 -2.89 -35.17 15.94
N SER A 288 -2.30 -35.35 14.76
CA SER A 288 -2.10 -36.67 14.16
C SER A 288 -1.13 -37.54 14.98
N TYR A 289 -0.03 -36.96 15.48
CA TYR A 289 0.92 -37.64 16.35
C TYR A 289 0.24 -38.15 17.62
N ILE A 290 -0.55 -37.32 18.31
CA ILE A 290 -1.24 -37.73 19.53
C ILE A 290 -2.33 -38.77 19.26
N GLU A 291 -3.09 -38.63 18.17
CA GLU A 291 -4.10 -39.62 17.79
C GLU A 291 -3.46 -41.01 17.63
N GLU A 292 -2.29 -41.09 17.01
CA GLU A 292 -1.59 -42.35 16.77
C GLU A 292 -0.79 -42.83 17.99
N LYS A 293 -0.27 -41.93 18.84
CA LYS A 293 0.36 -42.28 20.13
C LYS A 293 -0.66 -42.92 21.07
N THR A 294 -1.88 -42.39 21.10
CA THR A 294 -2.98 -42.94 21.91
C THR A 294 -3.38 -44.35 21.46
N LYS A 295 -3.25 -44.66 20.17
CA LYS A 295 -3.57 -46.00 19.62
C LYS A 295 -2.43 -46.99 19.76
N SER A 296 -1.19 -46.56 19.51
CA SER A 296 -0.03 -47.45 19.39
C SER A 296 0.80 -47.59 20.66
N GLY A 297 0.66 -46.66 21.62
CA GLY A 297 1.49 -46.60 22.84
C GLY A 297 2.97 -46.27 22.60
N ASN A 298 3.43 -46.21 21.35
CA ASN A 298 4.84 -46.00 20.99
C ASN A 298 5.03 -44.66 20.25
N SER A 299 5.76 -43.73 20.87
CA SER A 299 6.02 -42.38 20.32
C SER A 299 6.69 -42.41 18.94
N THR A 300 7.69 -43.26 18.74
CA THR A 300 8.45 -43.35 17.47
C THR A 300 7.60 -43.94 16.35
N SER A 301 6.76 -44.94 16.66
CA SER A 301 5.80 -45.47 15.68
C SER A 301 4.74 -44.43 15.32
N ALA A 302 4.20 -43.75 16.34
CA ALA A 302 3.18 -42.72 16.19
C ALA A 302 3.64 -41.56 15.29
N ILE A 303 4.84 -41.00 15.50
CA ILE A 303 5.34 -39.89 14.70
C ILE A 303 5.57 -40.29 13.24
N ASN A 304 6.10 -41.50 13.00
CA ASN A 304 6.26 -42.03 11.65
C ASN A 304 4.92 -42.18 10.91
N ILE A 305 3.89 -42.67 11.60
CA ILE A 305 2.55 -42.82 11.03
C ILE A 305 1.90 -41.44 10.81
N ALA A 306 2.07 -40.52 11.75
CA ALA A 306 1.53 -39.15 11.66
C ALA A 306 2.11 -38.40 10.45
N PHE A 307 3.42 -38.45 10.23
CA PHE A 307 4.03 -37.85 9.05
C PHE A 307 3.61 -38.54 7.75
N LYS A 308 3.42 -39.86 7.75
CA LYS A 308 2.95 -40.61 6.57
C LYS A 308 1.50 -40.28 6.20
N LYS A 309 0.64 -39.99 7.20
CA LYS A 309 -0.78 -39.68 6.98
C LYS A 309 -1.04 -38.20 6.77
N THR A 310 -0.52 -37.37 7.67
CA THR A 310 -0.84 -35.94 7.77
C THR A 310 0.31 -35.08 7.27
N GLY A 311 1.57 -35.42 7.56
CA GLY A 311 2.73 -34.63 7.09
C GLY A 311 2.79 -34.49 5.56
N THR A 312 2.36 -35.51 4.82
CA THR A 312 2.22 -35.40 3.35
C THR A 312 1.13 -34.41 2.93
N ALA A 313 -0.01 -34.39 3.64
CA ALA A 313 -1.09 -33.45 3.37
C ALA A 313 -0.68 -32.02 3.72
N THR A 314 -0.03 -31.83 4.87
CA THR A 314 0.49 -30.52 5.32
C THR A 314 1.57 -29.98 4.37
N PHE A 315 2.44 -30.83 3.81
CA PHE A 315 3.38 -30.38 2.76
C PHE A 315 2.65 -29.85 1.53
N PHE A 316 1.64 -30.57 1.05
CA PHE A 316 0.88 -30.13 -0.13
C PHE A 316 0.07 -28.88 0.16
N ALA A 317 -0.49 -28.75 1.36
CA ALA A 317 -1.13 -27.53 1.80
C ALA A 317 -0.15 -26.35 1.79
N ALA A 318 1.01 -26.48 2.43
CA ALA A 318 2.06 -25.46 2.40
C ALA A 318 2.52 -25.12 0.97
N LEU A 319 2.60 -26.12 0.08
CA LEU A 319 2.91 -25.92 -1.33
C LEU A 319 1.81 -25.14 -2.06
N THR A 320 0.54 -25.48 -1.86
CA THR A 320 -0.59 -24.74 -2.46
C THR A 320 -0.70 -23.32 -1.93
N THR A 321 -0.46 -23.11 -0.63
CA THR A 321 -0.41 -21.78 -0.01
C THR A 321 0.74 -20.95 -0.59
N SER A 322 1.93 -21.55 -0.71
CA SER A 322 3.09 -20.91 -1.35
C SER A 322 2.81 -20.52 -2.79
N ILE A 323 2.07 -21.34 -3.55
CA ILE A 323 1.67 -21.04 -4.92
C ILE A 323 0.63 -19.93 -4.99
N GLY A 324 -0.30 -19.89 -4.01
CA GLY A 324 -1.19 -18.76 -3.83
C GLY A 324 -0.41 -17.45 -3.72
N PHE A 325 0.64 -17.42 -2.90
CA PHE A 325 1.53 -16.25 -2.80
C PHE A 325 2.36 -16.00 -4.06
N PHE A 326 2.94 -17.03 -4.68
CA PHE A 326 3.70 -16.87 -5.92
C PHE A 326 2.85 -16.38 -7.10
N SER A 327 1.54 -16.55 -7.07
CA SER A 327 0.65 -15.96 -8.09
C SER A 327 0.73 -14.43 -8.15
N LEU A 328 1.13 -13.78 -7.05
CA LEU A 328 1.34 -12.33 -6.98
C LEU A 328 2.58 -11.85 -7.76
N LEU A 329 3.49 -12.75 -8.17
CA LEU A 329 4.63 -12.42 -9.03
C LEU A 329 4.21 -11.87 -10.40
N VAL A 330 2.96 -12.14 -10.80
CA VAL A 330 2.40 -11.66 -12.07
C VAL A 330 1.94 -10.19 -11.96
N SER A 331 1.87 -9.63 -10.75
CA SER A 331 1.54 -8.22 -10.55
C SER A 331 2.57 -7.31 -11.22
N ASN A 332 2.15 -6.16 -11.74
CA ASN A 332 3.05 -5.12 -12.26
C ASN A 332 3.61 -4.20 -11.16
N ILE A 333 3.26 -4.45 -9.89
CA ILE A 333 3.66 -3.63 -8.75
C ILE A 333 4.77 -4.36 -7.98
N PRO A 334 6.01 -3.81 -7.95
CA PRO A 334 7.16 -4.44 -7.29
C PRO A 334 6.90 -4.88 -5.84
N SER A 335 6.31 -4.01 -5.01
CA SER A 335 6.00 -4.36 -3.61
C SER A 335 5.08 -5.58 -3.47
N VAL A 336 4.11 -5.73 -4.37
CA VAL A 336 3.20 -6.88 -4.40
C VAL A 336 3.94 -8.16 -4.84
N GLN A 337 4.83 -8.05 -5.84
CA GLN A 337 5.64 -9.17 -6.31
C GLN A 337 6.59 -9.67 -5.21
N LEU A 338 7.31 -8.76 -4.56
CA LEU A 338 8.25 -9.08 -3.48
C LEU A 338 7.52 -9.70 -2.29
N PHE A 339 6.37 -9.15 -1.89
CA PHE A 339 5.52 -9.76 -0.87
C PHE A 339 5.12 -11.20 -1.23
N GLY A 340 4.68 -11.44 -2.47
CA GLY A 340 4.33 -12.78 -2.96
C GLY A 340 5.50 -13.74 -2.95
N ALA A 341 6.67 -13.30 -3.42
CA ALA A 341 7.90 -14.08 -3.45
C ALA A 341 8.34 -14.49 -2.03
N PHE A 342 8.49 -13.50 -1.15
CA PHE A 342 8.99 -13.72 0.20
C PHE A 342 8.00 -14.51 1.04
N THR A 343 6.70 -14.23 0.97
CA THR A 343 5.68 -14.99 1.73
C THR A 343 5.55 -16.43 1.22
N GLY A 344 5.68 -16.65 -0.09
CA GLY A 344 5.70 -18.01 -0.66
C GLY A 344 6.89 -18.82 -0.16
N ILE A 345 8.10 -18.25 -0.22
CA ILE A 345 9.32 -18.88 0.32
C ILE A 345 9.18 -19.12 1.83
N ALA A 346 8.70 -18.12 2.58
CA ALA A 346 8.50 -18.21 4.02
C ALA A 346 7.53 -19.32 4.39
N THR A 347 6.47 -19.52 3.60
CA THR A 347 5.50 -20.62 3.80
C THR A 347 6.18 -21.98 3.70
N LEU A 348 7.05 -22.20 2.71
CA LEU A 348 7.80 -23.45 2.58
C LEU A 348 8.83 -23.63 3.72
N ILE A 349 9.51 -22.55 4.12
CA ILE A 349 10.41 -22.54 5.29
C ILE A 349 9.62 -22.93 6.55
N SER A 350 8.42 -22.37 6.75
CA SER A 350 7.58 -22.65 7.92
C SER A 350 7.24 -24.13 8.06
N PHE A 351 6.94 -24.82 6.95
CA PHE A 351 6.68 -26.25 6.94
C PHE A 351 7.92 -27.02 7.37
N CYS A 352 9.08 -26.71 6.79
CA CYS A 352 10.35 -27.36 7.13
C CYS A 352 10.70 -27.17 8.61
N VAL A 353 10.60 -25.94 9.13
CA VAL A 353 10.87 -25.62 10.53
C VAL A 353 9.90 -26.35 11.46
N SER A 354 8.59 -26.33 11.15
CA SER A 354 7.57 -27.01 11.95
C SER A 354 7.77 -28.53 11.97
N ALA A 355 8.11 -29.12 10.82
CA ALA A 355 8.40 -30.54 10.69
C ALA A 355 9.66 -30.94 11.47
N LEU A 356 10.72 -30.13 11.42
CA LEU A 356 11.94 -30.37 12.19
C LEU A 356 11.67 -30.28 13.69
N LEU A 357 11.06 -29.19 14.16
CA LEU A 357 10.77 -28.97 15.57
C LEU A 357 9.89 -30.08 16.16
N ILE A 358 8.83 -30.50 15.47
CA ILE A 358 8.00 -31.57 16.00
C ILE A 358 8.77 -32.90 16.07
N THR A 359 9.66 -33.20 15.11
CA THR A 359 10.50 -34.41 15.15
C THR A 359 11.60 -34.36 16.21
N SER A 360 12.10 -33.17 16.56
CA SER A 360 13.08 -32.99 17.63
C SER A 360 12.46 -33.11 19.01
N PHE A 361 11.21 -32.67 19.18
CA PHE A 361 10.56 -32.57 20.49
C PHE A 361 9.48 -33.61 20.78
N TYR A 362 9.09 -34.49 19.83
CA TYR A 362 7.94 -35.40 20.03
C TYR A 362 8.03 -36.28 21.28
N ASP A 363 9.24 -36.72 21.66
CA ASP A 363 9.48 -37.57 22.85
C ASP A 363 9.19 -36.82 24.17
N LYS A 364 9.39 -35.50 24.19
CA LYS A 364 9.15 -34.63 25.35
C LYS A 364 7.68 -34.22 25.46
N ILE A 365 6.89 -34.45 24.41
CA ILE A 365 5.46 -34.15 24.38
C ILE A 365 4.68 -35.33 24.99
N ASN A 366 4.46 -35.24 26.31
CA ASN A 366 3.69 -36.22 27.09
C ASN A 366 2.25 -35.80 27.37
N SER A 367 1.90 -34.53 27.12
CA SER A 367 0.53 -34.03 27.26
C SER A 367 -0.40 -34.65 26.22
N GLY A 368 -1.51 -35.21 26.70
CA GLY A 368 -2.55 -35.79 25.85
C GLY A 368 -3.27 -34.76 24.99
N ALA A 369 -4.07 -35.24 24.04
CA ALA A 369 -4.80 -34.44 23.02
C ALA A 369 -5.50 -33.21 23.61
N SER A 370 -5.71 -32.18 22.76
CA SER A 370 -6.40 -30.95 23.15
C SER A 370 -7.67 -31.23 23.95
N LEU A 371 -7.98 -30.38 24.93
CA LEU A 371 -9.19 -30.53 25.76
C LEU A 371 -10.44 -30.63 24.88
N LEU A 372 -10.47 -29.83 23.82
CA LEU A 372 -11.54 -29.84 22.84
C LEU A 372 -11.64 -31.17 22.11
N LEU A 373 -10.54 -31.81 21.67
CA LEU A 373 -10.59 -33.12 20.99
C LEU A 373 -11.04 -34.26 21.91
N LYS A 374 -10.83 -34.14 23.23
CA LYS A 374 -11.25 -35.15 24.21
C LYS A 374 -12.68 -34.96 24.69
N SER A 375 -13.19 -33.74 24.72
CA SER A 375 -14.53 -33.40 25.24
C SER A 375 -15.64 -34.14 24.49
N ASP A 376 -16.54 -34.79 25.23
CA ASP A 376 -17.73 -35.40 24.62
C ASP A 376 -18.72 -34.34 24.15
N VAL A 377 -18.69 -33.14 24.74
CA VAL A 377 -19.52 -32.00 24.32
C VAL A 377 -19.15 -31.55 22.90
N SER A 378 -17.86 -31.42 22.59
CA SER A 378 -17.39 -30.99 21.28
C SER A 378 -17.68 -32.05 20.20
N LYS A 379 -17.49 -33.34 20.52
CA LYS A 379 -17.85 -34.45 19.62
C LYS A 379 -19.35 -34.49 19.36
N ASN A 380 -20.17 -34.30 20.41
CA ASN A 380 -21.62 -34.27 20.27
C ASN A 380 -22.09 -33.06 19.46
N MET A 381 -21.46 -31.90 19.64
CA MET A 381 -21.68 -30.71 18.80
C MET A 381 -21.36 -31.00 17.33
N MET A 382 -20.20 -31.58 17.03
CA MET A 382 -19.83 -31.96 15.66
C MET A 382 -20.80 -32.99 15.07
N HIS A 383 -21.26 -33.96 15.87
CA HIS A 383 -22.28 -34.91 15.44
C HIS A 383 -23.60 -34.22 15.11
N LYS A 384 -24.07 -33.30 15.96
CA LYS A 384 -25.30 -32.54 15.73
C LYS A 384 -25.20 -31.72 14.45
N LEU A 385 -24.10 -30.99 14.27
CA LEU A 385 -23.82 -30.22 13.04
C LEU A 385 -23.81 -31.14 11.81
N PHE A 386 -23.10 -32.27 11.85
CA PHE A 386 -23.09 -33.23 10.74
C PHE A 386 -24.50 -33.72 10.37
N THR A 387 -25.32 -34.05 11.37
CA THR A 387 -26.70 -34.50 11.11
C THR A 387 -27.59 -33.40 10.55
N MET A 388 -27.41 -32.15 11.00
CA MET A 388 -28.14 -30.99 10.48
C MET A 388 -27.75 -30.74 9.02
N THR A 389 -26.44 -30.69 8.74
CA THR A 389 -25.88 -30.50 7.39
C THR A 389 -26.35 -31.60 6.43
N SER A 390 -26.33 -32.86 6.88
CA SER A 390 -26.73 -33.99 6.03
C SER A 390 -28.23 -34.03 5.74
N LYS A 391 -29.08 -33.66 6.71
CA LYS A 391 -30.55 -33.64 6.55
C LYS A 391 -31.03 -32.47 5.68
N ASN A 392 -30.41 -31.29 5.84
CA ASN A 392 -30.86 -30.04 5.21
C ASN A 392 -30.06 -29.68 3.95
N SER A 393 -29.51 -30.68 3.25
CA SER A 393 -28.58 -30.47 2.14
C SER A 393 -29.14 -29.60 1.01
N PHE A 394 -30.41 -29.79 0.63
CA PHE A 394 -31.08 -28.96 -0.38
C PHE A 394 -31.15 -27.48 0.03
N LEU A 395 -31.60 -27.21 1.27
CA LEU A 395 -31.73 -25.85 1.79
C LEU A 395 -30.37 -25.14 1.86
N ILE A 396 -29.32 -25.86 2.26
CA ILE A 396 -27.95 -25.32 2.31
C ILE A 396 -27.46 -24.96 0.90
N ILE A 397 -27.67 -25.82 -0.09
CA ILE A 397 -27.29 -25.52 -1.49
C ILE A 397 -28.04 -24.29 -2.00
N THR A 398 -29.37 -24.21 -1.79
CA THR A 398 -30.17 -23.04 -2.20
C THR A 398 -29.69 -21.77 -1.51
N ALA A 399 -29.37 -21.83 -0.21
CA ALA A 399 -28.84 -20.69 0.53
C ALA A 399 -27.50 -20.21 -0.04
N TYR A 400 -26.59 -21.12 -0.43
CA TYR A 400 -25.33 -20.75 -1.07
C TYR A 400 -25.51 -20.16 -2.47
N ILE A 401 -26.49 -20.63 -3.26
CA ILE A 401 -26.82 -20.02 -4.55
C ILE A 401 -27.31 -18.58 -4.35
N ILE A 402 -28.21 -18.35 -3.39
CA ILE A 402 -28.69 -17.00 -3.06
C ILE A 402 -27.54 -16.13 -2.58
N LEU A 403 -26.71 -16.65 -1.67
CA LEU A 403 -25.55 -15.94 -1.15
C LEU A 403 -24.57 -15.57 -2.26
N PHE A 404 -24.33 -16.45 -3.23
CA PHE A 404 -23.51 -16.16 -4.41
C PHE A 404 -24.07 -14.99 -5.22
N VAL A 405 -25.37 -14.99 -5.54
CA VAL A 405 -26.00 -13.91 -6.32
C VAL A 405 -25.95 -12.58 -5.58
N VAL A 406 -26.26 -12.57 -4.28
CA VAL A 406 -26.16 -11.36 -3.44
C VAL A 406 -24.72 -10.88 -3.35
N SER A 407 -23.76 -11.80 -3.22
CA SER A 407 -22.35 -11.45 -3.12
C SER A 407 -21.85 -10.83 -4.41
N LEU A 408 -22.24 -11.37 -5.56
CA LEU A 408 -21.92 -10.83 -6.87
C LEU A 408 -22.50 -9.41 -7.04
N PHE A 409 -23.74 -9.17 -6.62
CA PHE A 409 -24.37 -7.85 -6.71
C PHE A 409 -23.58 -6.77 -5.94
N PHE A 410 -23.16 -7.04 -4.70
CA PHE A 410 -22.36 -6.08 -3.94
C PHE A 410 -20.91 -5.99 -4.42
N MET A 411 -20.33 -7.10 -4.88
CA MET A 411 -18.96 -7.10 -5.43
C MET A 411 -18.82 -6.18 -6.65
N LEU A 412 -19.89 -6.03 -7.46
CA LEU A 412 -19.92 -5.10 -8.60
C LEU A 412 -19.93 -3.61 -8.17
N LYS A 413 -20.17 -3.31 -6.89
CA LYS A 413 -20.15 -1.94 -6.33
C LYS A 413 -18.81 -1.55 -5.71
N ILE A 414 -17.80 -2.43 -5.76
CA ILE A 414 -16.48 -2.10 -5.21
C ILE A 414 -15.90 -0.90 -5.97
N GLU A 415 -15.57 0.15 -5.22
CA GLU A 415 -14.83 1.29 -5.74
C GLU A 415 -13.32 1.00 -5.73
N ILE A 416 -12.64 1.46 -6.76
CA ILE A 416 -11.18 1.43 -6.83
C ILE A 416 -10.73 2.84 -6.45
N ASN A 417 -9.92 2.96 -5.40
CA ASN A 417 -9.50 4.26 -4.88
C ASN A 417 -8.00 4.24 -4.59
N SER A 418 -7.28 5.26 -5.05
CA SER A 418 -5.84 5.41 -4.85
C SER A 418 -5.47 6.59 -3.92
N SER A 419 -6.45 7.20 -3.24
CA SER A 419 -6.20 8.36 -2.38
C SER A 419 -5.21 8.03 -1.27
N LEU A 420 -4.11 8.79 -1.27
CA LEU A 420 -3.01 8.74 -0.31
C LEU A 420 -3.43 9.27 1.07
N LEU A 421 -4.43 10.15 1.13
CA LEU A 421 -4.92 10.74 2.38
C LEU A 421 -5.49 9.66 3.31
N GLN A 422 -6.11 8.63 2.75
CA GLN A 422 -6.68 7.52 3.52
C GLN A 422 -5.62 6.57 4.11
N GLU A 423 -4.37 6.65 3.66
CA GLU A 423 -3.26 5.84 4.18
C GLU A 423 -2.52 6.53 5.32
N ILE A 424 -2.80 7.83 5.55
CA ILE A 424 -2.15 8.60 6.61
C ILE A 424 -2.46 7.95 7.97
N PRO A 425 -1.43 7.62 8.77
CA PRO A 425 -1.63 7.03 10.09
C PRO A 425 -2.57 7.86 10.96
N HIS A 426 -3.61 7.21 11.50
CA HIS A 426 -4.55 7.86 12.39
C HIS A 426 -3.84 8.38 13.65
N GLY A 427 -4.12 9.63 14.04
CA GLY A 427 -3.54 10.27 15.22
C GLY A 427 -2.14 10.90 15.03
N SER A 428 -1.63 11.00 13.80
CA SER A 428 -0.31 11.59 13.51
C SER A 428 -0.30 13.12 13.35
N GLY A 429 -1.45 13.80 13.36
CA GLY A 429 -1.60 15.22 13.04
C GLY A 429 -1.42 15.56 11.56
N LEU A 430 -0.80 14.67 10.76
CA LEU A 430 -0.59 14.87 9.32
C LEU A 430 -1.89 15.05 8.54
N MET A 431 -2.95 14.34 8.91
CA MET A 431 -4.24 14.49 8.23
C MET A 431 -4.79 15.92 8.39
N GLU A 432 -4.69 16.50 9.58
CA GLU A 432 -5.11 17.88 9.83
C GLU A 432 -4.23 18.88 9.05
N ASP A 433 -2.91 18.64 9.01
CA ASP A 433 -1.96 19.43 8.22
C ASP A 433 -2.31 19.41 6.71
N PHE A 434 -2.62 18.24 6.16
CA PHE A 434 -2.99 18.08 4.76
C PHE A 434 -4.35 18.70 4.43
N SER A 435 -5.38 18.40 5.23
CA SER A 435 -6.73 18.93 5.01
C SER A 435 -6.75 20.46 5.05
N PHE A 436 -6.01 21.08 5.98
CA PHE A 436 -5.92 22.54 6.02
C PHE A 436 -5.34 23.14 4.73
N ILE A 437 -4.25 22.54 4.22
CA ILE A 437 -3.61 23.01 2.99
C ILE A 437 -4.52 22.79 1.77
N GLU A 438 -5.23 21.68 1.72
CA GLU A 438 -6.14 21.35 0.64
C GLU A 438 -7.40 22.24 0.62
N ASP A 439 -7.92 22.62 1.78
CA ASP A 439 -9.10 23.48 1.89
C ASP A 439 -8.81 24.96 1.61
N LYS A 440 -7.63 25.45 2.04
CA LYS A 440 -7.29 26.88 2.00
C LYS A 440 -6.40 27.30 0.83
N PHE A 441 -5.75 26.36 0.16
CA PHE A 441 -4.85 26.61 -0.97
C PHE A 441 -5.25 25.71 -2.16
N TYR A 442 -4.65 25.89 -3.34
CA TYR A 442 -5.07 25.24 -4.61
C TYR A 442 -4.92 23.70 -4.69
N GLY A 443 -4.86 22.98 -3.55
CA GLY A 443 -4.83 21.53 -3.49
C GLY A 443 -3.41 20.93 -3.49
N SER A 444 -3.35 19.62 -3.22
CA SER A 444 -2.10 18.88 -2.99
C SER A 444 -1.63 18.09 -4.23
N ARG A 445 -2.55 17.72 -5.13
CA ARG A 445 -2.30 16.86 -6.30
C ARG A 445 -1.61 17.65 -7.41
N SER A 446 -0.44 17.20 -7.87
CA SER A 446 0.30 17.85 -8.96
C SER A 446 -0.34 17.60 -10.33
N PHE A 447 -0.41 18.63 -11.16
CA PHE A 447 -0.78 18.54 -12.56
C PHE A 447 0.46 18.82 -13.39
N GLU A 448 0.86 17.89 -14.26
CA GLU A 448 2.05 18.05 -15.09
C GLU A 448 1.70 17.77 -16.56
N MET A 449 2.14 18.66 -17.44
CA MET A 449 1.90 18.55 -18.87
C MET A 449 3.16 18.96 -19.63
N GLU A 450 3.60 18.08 -20.53
CA GLU A 450 4.64 18.40 -21.51
C GLU A 450 4.00 18.93 -22.79
N LEU A 451 4.50 20.05 -23.29
CA LEU A 451 4.13 20.67 -24.55
C LEU A 451 5.27 20.50 -25.57
N ASN A 452 4.92 20.05 -26.77
CA ASN A 452 5.82 19.88 -27.90
C ASN A 452 5.28 20.64 -29.11
N LEU A 453 6.16 21.14 -29.98
CA LEU A 453 5.77 21.76 -31.24
C LEU A 453 5.48 20.70 -32.31
N LYS A 454 4.40 20.88 -33.07
CA LYS A 454 4.04 20.01 -34.21
C LYS A 454 5.05 20.11 -35.34
N ASP A 455 5.48 21.33 -35.63
CA ASP A 455 6.48 21.64 -36.64
C ASP A 455 7.79 22.03 -35.94
N PRO A 456 8.90 21.30 -36.16
CA PRO A 456 10.20 21.62 -35.59
C PRO A 456 10.78 22.98 -36.01
N SER A 457 10.23 23.64 -37.06
CA SER A 457 10.68 24.96 -37.48
C SER A 457 10.22 26.09 -36.52
N ASN A 458 9.07 25.92 -35.86
CA ASN A 458 8.53 26.88 -34.90
C ASN A 458 9.33 26.91 -33.59
N SER A 459 9.12 27.92 -32.76
CA SER A 459 9.76 28.07 -31.45
C SER A 459 8.77 28.52 -30.37
N PHE A 460 8.98 28.08 -29.12
CA PHE A 460 8.27 28.65 -27.96
C PHE A 460 8.60 30.13 -27.70
N LEU A 461 9.57 30.70 -28.42
CA LEU A 461 9.84 32.14 -28.45
C LEU A 461 9.04 32.88 -29.53
N GLU A 462 7.97 32.30 -30.07
CA GLU A 462 7.05 32.99 -30.98
C GLU A 462 5.77 33.41 -30.27
N ILE A 463 5.32 34.64 -30.54
CA ILE A 463 4.14 35.21 -29.88
C ILE A 463 2.87 34.41 -30.13
N GLU A 464 2.71 33.84 -31.33
CA GLU A 464 1.54 33.01 -31.69
C GLU A 464 1.52 31.72 -30.88
N VAL A 465 2.68 31.07 -30.69
CA VAL A 465 2.82 29.86 -29.87
C VAL A 465 2.48 30.16 -28.42
N LEU A 466 3.05 31.23 -27.85
CA LEU A 466 2.77 31.61 -26.47
C LEU A 466 1.31 32.04 -26.25
N ARG A 467 0.63 32.60 -27.26
CA ARG A 467 -0.81 32.89 -27.20
C ARG A 467 -1.64 31.62 -27.13
N GLN A 468 -1.24 30.56 -27.85
CA GLN A 468 -1.90 29.26 -27.75
C GLN A 468 -1.63 28.58 -26.39
N VAL A 469 -0.44 28.78 -25.82
CA VAL A 469 -0.15 28.38 -24.43
C VAL A 469 -1.08 29.13 -23.47
N GLU A 470 -1.26 30.45 -23.63
CA GLU A 470 -2.19 31.25 -22.82
C GLU A 470 -3.63 30.74 -22.91
N GLU A 471 -4.12 30.45 -24.11
CA GLU A 471 -5.47 29.90 -24.32
C GLU A 471 -5.64 28.53 -23.64
N LEU A 472 -4.60 27.69 -23.66
CA LEU A 472 -4.58 26.41 -22.96
C LEU A 472 -4.56 26.60 -21.43
N GLU A 473 -3.76 27.52 -20.90
CA GLU A 473 -3.73 27.82 -19.46
C GLU A 473 -5.09 28.33 -18.96
N ASP A 474 -5.74 29.20 -19.72
CA ASP A 474 -7.07 29.72 -19.37
C ASP A 474 -8.13 28.61 -19.43
N PHE A 475 -8.07 27.71 -20.42
CA PHE A 475 -8.93 26.53 -20.45
C PHE A 475 -8.72 25.61 -19.24
N LEU A 476 -7.47 25.31 -18.90
CA LEU A 476 -7.11 24.50 -17.73
C LEU A 476 -7.64 25.11 -16.43
N ARG A 477 -7.55 26.44 -16.30
CA ARG A 477 -8.05 27.17 -15.15
C ARG A 477 -9.57 27.15 -15.07
N ASP A 478 -10.25 27.56 -16.14
CA ASP A 478 -11.68 27.86 -16.11
C ASP A 478 -12.55 26.61 -16.28
N SER A 479 -12.08 25.61 -17.03
CA SER A 479 -12.86 24.40 -17.38
C SER A 479 -12.42 23.15 -16.62
N CYS A 480 -11.17 23.09 -16.18
CA CYS A 480 -10.57 21.93 -15.51
C CYS A 480 -10.24 22.17 -14.03
N ASP A 481 -10.46 23.39 -13.50
CA ASP A 481 -10.16 23.76 -12.10
C ASP A 481 -8.68 23.50 -11.72
N VAL A 482 -7.77 23.66 -12.69
CA VAL A 482 -6.33 23.58 -12.44
C VAL A 482 -5.85 24.93 -11.90
N GLY A 483 -5.41 24.92 -10.65
CA GLY A 483 -4.79 26.06 -9.98
C GLY A 483 -3.28 26.10 -10.19
N LEU A 484 -2.65 27.19 -9.76
CA LEU A 484 -1.19 27.36 -9.70
C LEU A 484 -0.44 27.01 -10.99
N ILE A 485 -1.02 27.41 -12.12
CA ILE A 485 -0.44 27.13 -13.43
C ILE A 485 0.86 27.94 -13.60
N LEU A 486 1.98 27.22 -13.69
CA LEU A 486 3.31 27.72 -13.97
C LEU A 486 3.81 27.16 -15.31
N SER A 487 4.26 28.05 -16.18
CA SER A 487 4.83 27.73 -17.49
C SER A 487 5.83 28.81 -17.90
N PRO A 488 6.51 28.67 -19.06
CA PRO A 488 7.36 29.74 -19.59
C PRO A 488 6.63 31.09 -19.75
N LEU A 489 5.31 31.04 -19.98
CA LEU A 489 4.46 32.21 -20.13
C LEU A 489 4.47 33.10 -18.89
N ALA A 490 4.47 32.51 -17.70
CA ALA A 490 4.47 33.25 -16.43
C ALA A 490 5.72 34.14 -16.30
N PHE A 491 6.88 33.64 -16.73
CA PHE A 491 8.14 34.39 -16.71
C PHE A 491 8.13 35.54 -17.72
N ILE A 492 7.61 35.31 -18.93
CA ILE A 492 7.49 36.35 -19.97
C ILE A 492 6.51 37.44 -19.54
N LYS A 493 5.33 37.08 -19.01
CA LYS A 493 4.34 38.04 -18.47
C LYS A 493 4.91 38.82 -17.28
N GLY A 494 5.65 38.15 -16.40
CA GLY A 494 6.35 38.79 -15.28
C GLY A 494 7.39 39.81 -15.76
N ALA A 495 8.19 39.47 -16.77
CA ALA A 495 9.13 40.40 -17.38
C ALA A 495 8.42 41.59 -18.04
N ASN A 496 7.34 41.35 -18.78
CA ASN A 496 6.55 42.41 -19.40
C ASN A 496 5.97 43.38 -18.35
N LYS A 497 5.38 42.84 -17.28
CA LYS A 497 4.89 43.63 -16.13
C LYS A 497 6.03 44.47 -15.52
N ALA A 498 7.22 43.91 -15.37
CA ALA A 498 8.38 44.63 -14.85
C ALA A 498 8.78 45.82 -15.75
N TYR A 499 8.88 45.60 -17.07
CA TYR A 499 9.26 46.63 -18.04
C TYR A 499 8.19 47.71 -18.26
N GLU A 500 6.93 47.41 -17.95
CA GLU A 500 5.80 48.36 -17.96
C GLU A 500 5.60 49.07 -16.61
N GLY A 501 6.64 49.05 -15.75
CA GLY A 501 6.65 49.79 -14.48
C GLY A 501 5.88 49.12 -13.34
N GLY A 502 5.69 47.80 -13.39
CA GLY A 502 5.14 47.01 -12.29
C GLY A 502 3.61 47.13 -12.10
N GLN A 503 2.90 47.82 -13.00
CA GLN A 503 1.46 48.04 -12.85
C GLN A 503 0.67 46.72 -12.88
N SER A 504 -0.16 46.49 -11.85
CA SER A 504 -0.91 45.23 -11.66
C SER A 504 -1.86 44.87 -12.83
N GLY A 505 -2.21 45.83 -13.69
CA GLY A 505 -3.06 45.61 -14.87
C GLY A 505 -2.33 45.07 -16.12
N VAL A 506 -1.01 44.85 -16.07
CA VAL A 506 -0.18 44.54 -17.25
C VAL A 506 0.41 43.12 -17.23
N TYR A 507 -0.17 42.20 -16.45
CA TYR A 507 0.22 40.78 -16.46
C TYR A 507 -0.32 40.06 -17.72
N ARG A 508 0.23 40.42 -18.88
CA ARG A 508 -0.18 39.95 -20.21
C ARG A 508 1.04 39.71 -21.08
N LEU A 509 0.84 39.00 -22.20
CA LEU A 509 1.88 38.85 -23.21
C LEU A 509 2.32 40.21 -23.81
N PRO A 510 3.61 40.38 -24.17
CA PRO A 510 4.04 41.51 -24.98
C PRO A 510 3.29 41.50 -26.32
N GLN A 511 3.05 42.69 -26.91
CA GLN A 511 2.34 42.79 -28.18
C GLN A 511 3.24 42.60 -29.41
N LYS A 512 4.56 42.81 -29.26
CA LYS A 512 5.53 42.73 -30.35
C LYS A 512 6.51 41.60 -30.11
N GLN A 513 6.80 40.85 -31.17
CA GLN A 513 7.81 39.80 -31.19
C GLN A 513 9.19 40.27 -30.70
N LYS A 514 9.58 41.50 -31.06
CA LYS A 514 10.85 42.10 -30.63
C LYS A 514 10.93 42.28 -29.11
N ASP A 515 9.82 42.62 -28.45
CA ASP A 515 9.78 42.83 -27.00
C ASP A 515 9.89 41.47 -26.29
N LEU A 516 9.23 40.44 -26.81
CA LEU A 516 9.35 39.05 -26.34
C LEU A 516 10.82 38.56 -26.37
N GLU A 517 11.49 38.71 -27.52
CA GLU A 517 12.90 38.31 -27.69
C GLU A 517 13.81 39.08 -26.73
N PHE A 518 13.58 40.38 -26.58
CA PHE A 518 14.32 41.23 -25.66
C PHE A 518 14.13 40.78 -24.20
N TYR A 519 12.90 40.52 -23.77
CA TYR A 519 12.60 40.07 -22.41
C TYR A 519 13.22 38.70 -22.13
N TYR A 520 13.11 37.75 -23.06
CA TYR A 520 13.74 36.45 -22.94
C TYR A 520 15.27 36.56 -22.78
N GLN A 521 15.94 37.34 -23.63
CA GLN A 521 17.38 37.56 -23.52
C GLN A 521 17.78 38.15 -22.16
N LYS A 522 16.95 39.04 -21.60
CA LYS A 522 17.19 39.63 -20.28
C LYS A 522 16.96 38.63 -19.15
N LEU A 523 15.89 37.83 -19.21
CA LEU A 523 15.59 36.80 -18.22
C LEU A 523 16.73 35.77 -18.10
N VAL A 524 17.29 35.32 -19.23
CA VAL A 524 18.39 34.34 -19.26
C VAL A 524 19.68 34.86 -18.58
N LEU A 525 19.83 36.18 -18.44
CA LEU A 525 20.97 36.80 -17.75
C LEU A 525 20.74 36.99 -16.24
N THR A 526 19.56 36.68 -15.73
CA THR A 526 19.20 36.81 -14.31
C THR A 526 19.19 35.46 -13.60
N ASN A 527 18.99 35.47 -12.28
CA ASN A 527 18.78 34.25 -11.48
C ASN A 527 17.52 33.47 -11.88
N TRP A 528 16.57 34.09 -12.59
CA TRP A 528 15.37 33.42 -13.11
C TRP A 528 15.68 32.49 -14.28
N SER A 529 16.86 32.56 -14.89
CA SER A 529 17.31 31.61 -15.91
C SER A 529 17.28 30.16 -15.40
N PHE A 530 17.68 29.95 -14.15
CA PHE A 530 17.65 28.64 -13.50
C PHE A 530 16.21 28.13 -13.35
N ASP A 531 15.27 29.02 -13.01
CA ASP A 531 13.85 28.64 -12.90
C ASP A 531 13.22 28.42 -14.29
N LEU A 532 13.56 29.23 -15.30
CA LEU A 532 13.02 29.15 -16.66
C LEU A 532 13.39 27.84 -17.38
N VAL A 533 14.63 27.36 -17.23
CA VAL A 533 15.09 26.08 -17.85
C VAL A 533 14.29 24.88 -17.35
N ARG A 534 13.61 25.00 -16.20
CA ARG A 534 12.74 23.96 -15.64
C ARG A 534 11.35 23.93 -16.26
N TYR A 535 11.02 24.93 -17.08
CA TYR A 535 9.75 25.03 -17.79
C TYR A 535 9.90 25.12 -19.31
N LEU A 536 11.10 25.43 -19.81
CA LEU A 536 11.40 25.57 -21.23
C LEU A 536 12.75 24.94 -21.54
N THR A 537 12.79 24.02 -22.51
CA THR A 537 14.05 23.40 -22.92
C THR A 537 14.98 24.41 -23.59
N PRO A 538 16.32 24.24 -23.50
CA PRO A 538 17.28 25.18 -24.09
C PRO A 538 17.15 25.35 -25.62
N ASP A 539 16.62 24.35 -26.32
CA ASP A 539 16.36 24.40 -27.76
C ASP A 539 15.06 25.13 -28.13
N LEU A 540 14.27 25.56 -27.14
CA LEU A 540 12.99 26.24 -27.29
C LEU A 540 11.92 25.41 -28.00
N LYS A 541 12.05 24.08 -28.02
CA LYS A 541 11.12 23.17 -28.72
C LYS A 541 10.14 22.44 -27.81
N THR A 542 10.43 22.39 -26.51
CA THR A 542 9.59 21.70 -25.52
C THR A 542 9.37 22.61 -24.32
N ALA A 543 8.13 22.67 -23.84
CA ALA A 543 7.77 23.42 -22.65
C ALA A 543 7.02 22.53 -21.65
N ARG A 544 6.96 22.97 -20.39
CA ARG A 544 6.22 22.32 -19.31
C ARG A 544 5.18 23.28 -18.77
N ILE A 545 3.97 22.77 -18.56
CA ILE A 545 2.97 23.38 -17.69
C ILE A 545 2.90 22.54 -16.42
N SER A 546 3.17 23.15 -15.27
CA SER A 546 2.94 22.57 -13.95
C SER A 546 1.77 23.28 -13.29
N GLY A 547 0.95 22.58 -12.53
CA GLY A 547 -0.18 23.13 -11.80
C GLY A 547 -0.57 22.26 -10.60
N LYS A 548 -1.66 22.63 -9.94
CA LYS A 548 -2.25 21.87 -8.83
C LYS A 548 -3.74 21.65 -9.05
N THR A 549 -4.20 20.48 -8.64
CA THR A 549 -5.61 20.13 -8.54
C THR A 549 -5.93 19.66 -7.12
N ARG A 550 -7.21 19.64 -6.78
CA ARG A 550 -7.72 18.94 -5.59
C ARG A 550 -7.47 17.43 -5.71
N ASP A 551 -7.64 16.67 -4.64
CA ASP A 551 -7.62 15.20 -4.70
C ASP A 551 -8.80 14.67 -5.53
N LEU A 552 -8.66 14.67 -6.86
CA LEU A 552 -9.67 14.18 -7.80
C LEU A 552 -9.72 12.65 -7.76
N SER A 553 -10.92 12.08 -7.71
CA SER A 553 -11.14 10.66 -7.94
C SER A 553 -10.78 10.27 -9.39
N MET A 554 -10.59 8.96 -9.63
CA MET A 554 -10.32 8.45 -10.98
C MET A 554 -11.37 8.90 -12.01
N LYS A 555 -12.65 8.93 -11.61
CA LYS A 555 -13.74 9.38 -12.48
C LYS A 555 -13.65 10.87 -12.81
N GLU A 556 -13.33 11.70 -11.83
CA GLU A 556 -13.17 13.15 -12.03
C GLU A 556 -11.93 13.46 -12.88
N PHE A 557 -10.84 12.71 -12.69
CA PHE A 557 -9.65 12.84 -13.52
C PHE A 557 -9.90 12.42 -14.97
N GLU A 558 -10.65 11.34 -15.21
CA GLU A 558 -11.10 10.96 -16.55
C GLU A 558 -12.01 12.02 -17.19
N GLN A 559 -12.88 12.68 -16.41
CA GLN A 559 -13.66 13.81 -16.91
C GLN A 559 -12.76 14.98 -17.31
N LEU A 560 -11.72 15.27 -16.54
CA LEU A 560 -10.72 16.29 -16.88
C LEU A 560 -10.00 15.93 -18.19
N ARG A 561 -9.58 14.66 -18.36
CA ARG A 561 -8.93 14.18 -19.58
C ARG A 561 -9.85 14.30 -20.80
N ASN A 562 -11.11 13.87 -20.68
CA ASN A 562 -12.10 14.00 -21.75
C ASN A 562 -12.32 15.46 -22.16
N LYS A 563 -12.41 16.39 -21.19
CA LYS A 563 -12.49 17.84 -21.49
C LYS A 563 -11.27 18.33 -22.27
N LEU A 564 -10.07 17.88 -21.91
CA LEU A 564 -8.83 18.22 -22.62
C LEU A 564 -8.78 17.64 -24.03
N ASP A 565 -9.24 16.40 -24.22
CA ASP A 565 -9.32 15.78 -25.54
C ASP A 565 -10.35 16.48 -26.43
N GLU A 566 -11.52 16.86 -25.89
CA GLU A 566 -12.51 17.67 -26.61
C GLU A 566 -11.98 19.08 -26.95
N PHE A 567 -11.17 19.69 -26.08
CA PHE A 567 -10.49 20.96 -26.38
C PHE A 567 -9.43 20.80 -27.47
N LYS A 568 -8.67 19.69 -27.43
CA LYS A 568 -7.68 19.33 -28.44
C LYS A 568 -8.34 19.16 -29.80
N ASP A 569 -9.37 18.34 -29.90
CA ASP A 569 -10.03 18.01 -31.18
C ASP A 569 -10.67 19.24 -31.85
N ARG A 570 -11.26 20.14 -31.05
CA ARG A 570 -11.83 21.40 -31.57
C ARG A 570 -10.77 22.36 -32.13
N ASN A 571 -9.55 22.29 -31.62
CA ASN A 571 -8.49 23.25 -31.92
C ASN A 571 -7.30 22.65 -32.69
N ASP A 572 -7.31 21.35 -33.00
CA ASP A 572 -6.15 20.63 -33.52
C ASP A 572 -5.60 21.23 -34.82
N ALA A 573 -6.48 21.66 -35.73
CA ALA A 573 -6.07 22.29 -36.99
C ALA A 573 -5.42 23.68 -36.82
N LYS A 574 -5.69 24.37 -35.70
CA LYS A 574 -5.17 25.71 -35.40
C LYS A 574 -3.95 25.68 -34.49
N PHE A 575 -3.90 24.72 -33.57
CA PHE A 575 -2.84 24.63 -32.58
C PHE A 575 -1.57 24.06 -33.20
N LEU A 576 -0.47 24.79 -32.98
CA LEU A 576 0.90 24.39 -33.31
C LEU A 576 1.49 23.45 -32.24
N LEU A 577 0.76 23.23 -31.15
CA LEU A 577 1.17 22.46 -29.98
C LEU A 577 0.62 21.03 -30.02
N ARG A 578 1.39 20.09 -29.47
CA ARG A 578 0.93 18.79 -28.97
C ARG A 578 1.25 18.73 -27.49
N TRP A 579 0.40 18.08 -26.72
CA TRP A 579 0.63 17.92 -25.29
C TRP A 579 0.35 16.52 -24.81
N ASN A 580 1.11 16.12 -23.79
CA ASN A 580 0.94 14.87 -23.08
C ASN A 580 0.88 15.17 -21.58
N LEU A 581 -0.17 14.65 -20.92
CA LEU A 581 -0.27 14.68 -19.47
C LEU A 581 0.72 13.68 -18.85
N THR A 582 1.36 14.07 -17.76
CA THR A 582 2.28 13.23 -16.99
C THR A 582 2.15 13.55 -15.49
N GLY A 583 3.06 13.02 -14.67
CA GLY A 583 3.06 13.25 -13.23
C GLY A 583 2.72 12.00 -12.43
N SER A 584 3.23 11.97 -11.19
CA SER A 584 2.94 10.91 -10.22
C SER A 584 1.44 10.60 -10.07
N PRO A 585 0.53 11.60 -10.00
CA PRO A 585 -0.92 11.39 -10.01
C PRO A 585 -1.49 10.49 -11.11
N ILE A 586 -0.96 10.55 -12.32
CA ILE A 586 -1.43 9.73 -13.46
C ILE A 586 -0.98 8.28 -13.29
N LEU A 587 0.26 8.09 -12.82
CA LEU A 587 0.79 6.77 -12.51
C LEU A 587 -0.01 6.11 -11.39
N ILE A 588 -0.38 6.88 -10.35
CA ILE A 588 -1.22 6.45 -9.23
C ILE A 588 -2.61 5.98 -9.70
N ASP A 589 -3.26 6.71 -10.62
CA ASP A 589 -4.55 6.29 -11.17
C ASP A 589 -4.44 5.02 -12.04
N LYS A 590 -3.31 4.86 -12.75
CA LYS A 590 -3.03 3.64 -13.51
C LYS A 590 -2.75 2.43 -12.62
N ILE A 591 -2.08 2.63 -11.47
CA ILE A 591 -1.87 1.59 -10.46
C ILE A 591 -3.20 0.94 -10.10
N SER A 592 -4.24 1.75 -9.85
CA SER A 592 -5.60 1.29 -9.56
C SER A 592 -6.17 0.34 -10.62
N TYR A 593 -5.99 0.64 -11.91
CA TYR A 593 -6.42 -0.26 -13.00
C TYR A 593 -5.60 -1.56 -13.04
N TYR A 594 -4.28 -1.44 -12.94
CA TYR A 594 -3.40 -2.61 -12.92
C TYR A 594 -3.70 -3.52 -11.73
N LEU A 595 -4.02 -2.96 -10.56
CA LEU A 595 -4.34 -3.73 -9.36
C LEU A 595 -5.49 -4.72 -9.60
N VAL A 596 -6.58 -4.26 -10.20
CA VAL A 596 -7.74 -5.12 -10.47
C VAL A 596 -7.38 -6.25 -11.43
N ASN A 597 -6.73 -5.90 -12.55
CA ASN A 597 -6.36 -6.89 -13.55
C ASN A 597 -5.31 -7.89 -13.03
N ASN A 598 -4.33 -7.41 -12.27
CA ASN A 598 -3.29 -8.24 -11.66
C ASN A 598 -3.88 -9.16 -10.60
N MET A 599 -4.82 -8.69 -9.78
CA MET A 599 -5.51 -9.50 -8.79
C MET A 599 -6.32 -10.61 -9.46
N ILE A 600 -7.13 -10.29 -10.47
CA ILE A 600 -7.94 -11.28 -11.20
C ILE A 600 -7.03 -12.30 -11.90
N THR A 601 -6.00 -11.83 -12.62
CA THR A 601 -5.06 -12.70 -13.34
C THR A 601 -4.27 -13.57 -12.37
N GLY A 602 -3.78 -13.00 -11.26
CA GLY A 602 -3.10 -13.73 -10.19
C GLY A 602 -3.98 -14.82 -9.59
N LEU A 603 -5.23 -14.50 -9.23
CA LEU A 603 -6.19 -15.49 -8.75
C LEU A 603 -6.43 -16.60 -9.77
N LEU A 604 -6.65 -16.28 -11.05
CA LEU A 604 -6.85 -17.28 -12.11
C LEU A 604 -5.64 -18.22 -12.24
N ILE A 605 -4.43 -17.69 -12.18
CA ILE A 605 -3.19 -18.47 -12.21
C ILE A 605 -3.09 -19.34 -10.96
N ALA A 606 -3.39 -18.81 -9.78
CA ALA A 606 -3.44 -19.57 -8.53
C ALA A 606 -4.45 -20.73 -8.62
N PHE A 607 -5.66 -20.47 -9.13
CA PHE A 607 -6.69 -21.48 -9.38
C PHE A 607 -6.19 -22.59 -10.30
N LEU A 608 -5.55 -22.24 -11.41
CA LEU A 608 -5.02 -23.21 -12.36
C LEU A 608 -3.92 -24.07 -11.73
N LEU A 609 -2.94 -23.45 -11.06
CA LEU A 609 -1.83 -24.17 -10.43
C LEU A 609 -2.31 -25.07 -9.29
N VAL A 610 -3.23 -24.59 -8.44
CA VAL A 610 -3.86 -25.40 -7.40
C VAL A 610 -4.65 -26.55 -8.01
N SER A 611 -5.38 -26.31 -9.12
CA SER A 611 -6.10 -27.37 -9.85
C SER A 611 -5.16 -28.48 -10.28
N VAL A 612 -3.99 -28.14 -10.84
CA VAL A 612 -2.97 -29.11 -11.28
C VAL A 612 -2.43 -29.92 -10.10
N ILE A 613 -2.18 -29.28 -8.96
CA ILE A 613 -1.69 -29.97 -7.76
C ILE A 613 -2.75 -30.90 -7.18
N VAL A 614 -3.97 -30.40 -6.99
CA VAL A 614 -5.08 -31.19 -6.48
C VAL A 614 -5.38 -32.36 -7.41
N TYR A 615 -5.33 -32.15 -8.73
CA TYR A 615 -5.45 -33.23 -9.71
C TYR A 615 -4.33 -34.24 -9.59
N SER A 616 -3.08 -33.81 -9.42
CA SER A 616 -1.92 -34.71 -9.28
C SER A 616 -2.00 -35.58 -8.03
N ILE A 617 -2.50 -35.02 -6.91
CA ILE A 617 -2.68 -35.74 -5.64
C ILE A 617 -3.91 -36.66 -5.71
N LEU A 618 -5.02 -36.14 -6.20
CA LEU A 618 -6.32 -36.80 -6.09
C LEU A 618 -6.64 -37.70 -7.29
N LYS A 619 -5.96 -37.50 -8.42
CA LYS A 619 -6.14 -38.17 -9.72
C LYS A 619 -7.59 -38.19 -10.17
N SER A 620 -8.32 -37.08 -9.95
CA SER A 620 -9.73 -36.97 -10.29
C SER A 620 -10.15 -35.51 -10.44
N PHE A 621 -10.68 -35.16 -11.62
CA PHE A 621 -11.23 -33.82 -11.89
C PHE A 621 -12.43 -33.48 -11.00
N ARG A 622 -13.25 -34.48 -10.63
CA ARG A 622 -14.37 -34.25 -9.69
C ARG A 622 -13.85 -33.76 -8.33
N SER A 623 -12.75 -34.34 -7.85
CA SER A 623 -12.14 -33.90 -6.60
C SER A 623 -11.55 -32.49 -6.69
N VAL A 624 -11.06 -32.06 -7.86
CA VAL A 624 -10.61 -30.68 -8.08
C VAL A 624 -11.77 -29.71 -7.85
N ILE A 625 -12.93 -29.96 -8.47
CA ILE A 625 -14.12 -29.12 -8.30
C ILE A 625 -14.58 -29.10 -6.84
N ILE A 626 -14.61 -30.26 -6.17
CA ILE A 626 -15.01 -30.36 -4.75
C ILE A 626 -14.08 -29.56 -3.84
N VAL A 627 -12.78 -29.46 -4.17
CA VAL A 627 -11.85 -28.64 -3.41
C VAL A 627 -12.00 -27.16 -3.76
N LEU A 628 -12.07 -26.80 -5.04
CA LEU A 628 -12.05 -25.37 -5.43
C LEU A 628 -13.34 -24.62 -5.11
N VAL A 629 -14.52 -25.22 -5.34
CA VAL A 629 -15.80 -24.52 -5.19
C VAL A 629 -16.00 -23.97 -3.78
N PRO A 630 -15.80 -24.75 -2.69
CA PRO A 630 -15.83 -24.24 -1.32
C PRO A 630 -14.89 -23.06 -1.07
N ASN A 631 -13.71 -23.06 -1.68
CA ASN A 631 -12.66 -22.07 -1.45
C ASN A 631 -12.90 -20.76 -2.21
N VAL A 632 -13.75 -20.77 -3.23
CA VAL A 632 -14.14 -19.59 -4.00
C VAL A 632 -15.17 -18.74 -3.24
N PHE A 633 -16.08 -19.38 -2.48
CA PHE A 633 -17.16 -18.68 -1.76
C PHE A 633 -16.67 -17.61 -0.76
N PRO A 634 -15.67 -17.88 0.10
CA PRO A 634 -15.10 -16.88 0.99
C PRO A 634 -14.60 -15.63 0.27
N LEU A 635 -14.03 -15.78 -0.93
CA LEU A 635 -13.55 -14.65 -1.74
C LEU A 635 -14.71 -13.78 -2.25
N PHE A 636 -15.81 -14.40 -2.67
CA PHE A 636 -17.03 -13.66 -3.06
C PHE A 636 -17.64 -12.91 -1.89
N ILE A 637 -17.72 -13.54 -0.71
CA ILE A 637 -18.24 -12.88 0.51
C ILE A 637 -17.36 -11.69 0.88
N MET A 638 -16.03 -11.85 0.77
CA MET A 638 -15.07 -10.78 1.01
C MET A 638 -15.30 -9.60 0.06
N GLY A 639 -15.39 -9.86 -1.25
CA GLY A 639 -15.70 -8.82 -2.25
C GLY A 639 -17.08 -8.17 -2.04
N ALA A 640 -18.08 -8.95 -1.65
CA ALA A 640 -19.40 -8.43 -1.32
C ALA A 640 -19.37 -7.46 -0.14
N LEU A 641 -18.62 -7.80 0.92
CA LEU A 641 -18.45 -6.93 2.08
C LEU A 641 -17.66 -5.67 1.73
N MET A 642 -16.67 -5.77 0.86
CA MET A 642 -15.97 -4.59 0.35
C MET A 642 -16.93 -3.62 -0.32
N GLY A 643 -17.78 -4.10 -1.23
CA GLY A 643 -18.76 -3.26 -1.91
C GLY A 643 -19.94 -2.83 -1.04
N LEU A 644 -20.27 -3.57 0.03
CA LEU A 644 -21.32 -3.19 0.98
C LEU A 644 -20.84 -2.11 1.97
N LEU A 645 -19.60 -2.23 2.45
CA LEU A 645 -19.01 -1.35 3.46
C LEU A 645 -18.17 -0.21 2.87
N ASN A 646 -18.16 -0.07 1.54
CA ASN A 646 -17.33 0.89 0.79
C ASN A 646 -15.84 0.78 1.14
N ILE A 647 -15.33 -0.45 1.30
CA ILE A 647 -13.89 -0.68 1.46
C ILE A 647 -13.28 -0.68 0.05
N PRO A 648 -12.41 0.29 -0.28
CA PRO A 648 -11.86 0.40 -1.62
C PRO A 648 -10.89 -0.73 -1.95
N LEU A 649 -10.84 -1.08 -3.23
CA LEU A 649 -9.82 -1.96 -3.78
C LEU A 649 -8.54 -1.16 -4.06
N LYS A 650 -7.47 -1.51 -3.34
CA LYS A 650 -6.14 -0.89 -3.38
C LYS A 650 -5.04 -1.96 -3.32
N ALA A 651 -3.77 -1.57 -3.29
CA ALA A 651 -2.64 -2.51 -3.33
C ALA A 651 -2.65 -3.51 -2.17
N ASP A 652 -2.82 -3.01 -0.94
CA ASP A 652 -2.89 -3.81 0.28
C ASP A 652 -4.15 -4.69 0.35
N THR A 653 -5.33 -4.16 0.01
CA THR A 653 -6.59 -4.92 0.02
C THR A 653 -6.68 -5.95 -1.12
N SER A 654 -6.03 -5.70 -2.27
CA SER A 654 -5.99 -6.66 -3.40
C SER A 654 -5.20 -7.92 -3.07
N ILE A 655 -4.09 -7.78 -2.33
CA ILE A 655 -3.25 -8.90 -1.89
C ILE A 655 -4.06 -9.84 -0.99
N VAL A 656 -5.05 -9.32 -0.24
CA VAL A 656 -5.88 -10.11 0.66
C VAL A 656 -6.56 -11.26 -0.07
N PHE A 657 -6.99 -11.08 -1.32
CA PHE A 657 -7.62 -12.16 -2.08
C PHE A 657 -6.66 -13.34 -2.29
N ALA A 658 -5.40 -13.08 -2.61
CA ALA A 658 -4.38 -14.11 -2.76
C ALA A 658 -3.99 -14.74 -1.42
N VAL A 659 -3.84 -13.91 -0.37
CA VAL A 659 -3.55 -14.37 1.01
C VAL A 659 -4.66 -15.29 1.51
N ALA A 660 -5.91 -14.85 1.41
CA ALA A 660 -7.08 -15.60 1.84
C ALA A 660 -7.20 -16.92 1.06
N PHE A 661 -7.09 -16.86 -0.27
CA PHE A 661 -7.12 -18.06 -1.11
C PHE A 661 -6.03 -19.07 -0.73
N GLY A 662 -4.81 -18.58 -0.51
CA GLY A 662 -3.67 -19.42 -0.12
C GLY A 662 -3.86 -20.11 1.23
N ILE A 663 -4.44 -19.42 2.23
CA ILE A 663 -4.60 -19.95 3.58
C ILE A 663 -5.80 -20.91 3.70
N ILE A 664 -6.93 -20.58 3.05
CA ILE A 664 -8.21 -21.28 3.24
C ILE A 664 -8.22 -22.69 2.59
N LEU A 665 -7.39 -22.92 1.57
CA LEU A 665 -7.28 -24.23 0.89
C LEU A 665 -6.77 -25.38 1.77
N ASP A 666 -6.03 -25.08 2.82
CA ASP A 666 -5.39 -26.07 3.71
C ASP A 666 -6.42 -27.01 4.37
N ASP A 667 -7.43 -26.42 5.01
CA ASP A 667 -8.46 -27.13 5.77
C ASP A 667 -9.25 -28.11 4.87
N THR A 668 -9.59 -27.68 3.65
CA THR A 668 -10.27 -28.51 2.65
C THR A 668 -9.41 -29.71 2.24
N ILE A 669 -8.10 -29.52 1.99
CA ILE A 669 -7.18 -30.61 1.63
C ILE A 669 -7.09 -31.64 2.76
N HIS A 670 -6.97 -31.17 4.01
CA HIS A 670 -6.94 -32.04 5.18
C HIS A 670 -8.23 -32.85 5.35
N PHE A 671 -9.39 -32.20 5.16
CA PHE A 671 -10.70 -32.85 5.25
C PHE A 671 -10.87 -33.94 4.18
N VAL A 672 -10.61 -33.60 2.91
CA VAL A 672 -10.73 -34.53 1.78
C VAL A 672 -9.75 -35.69 1.91
N ASN A 673 -8.51 -35.43 2.33
CA ASN A 673 -7.52 -36.49 2.57
C ASN A 673 -7.99 -37.45 3.66
N ARG A 674 -8.53 -36.95 4.78
CA ARG A 674 -9.06 -37.82 5.85
C ARG A 674 -10.22 -38.67 5.35
N PHE A 675 -11.17 -38.08 4.62
CA PHE A 675 -12.27 -38.82 4.00
C PHE A 675 -11.77 -39.99 3.13
N ARG A 676 -10.74 -39.77 2.31
CA ARG A 676 -10.16 -40.84 1.49
C ARG A 676 -9.46 -41.92 2.33
N ILE A 677 -8.77 -41.54 3.41
CA ILE A 677 -8.14 -42.51 4.31
C ILE A 677 -9.20 -43.40 4.97
N GLU A 678 -10.29 -42.82 5.47
CA GLU A 678 -11.39 -43.58 6.09
C GLU A 678 -12.12 -44.46 5.06
N LYS A 679 -12.31 -43.98 3.83
CA LYS A 679 -12.88 -44.79 2.73
C LYS A 679 -11.97 -45.98 2.35
N LYS A 680 -10.65 -45.78 2.32
CA LYS A 680 -9.68 -46.87 2.08
C LYS A 680 -9.67 -47.94 3.18
N ARG A 681 -10.25 -47.66 4.37
CA ARG A 681 -10.47 -48.64 5.44
C ARG A 681 -11.73 -49.48 5.24
N GLY A 682 -12.46 -49.31 4.14
CA GLY A 682 -13.67 -50.07 3.81
C GLY A 682 -14.97 -49.48 4.40
N LEU A 683 -14.93 -48.27 4.96
CA LEU A 683 -16.14 -47.60 5.46
C LEU A 683 -17.03 -47.12 4.31
N THR A 684 -18.35 -47.18 4.49
CA THR A 684 -19.32 -46.58 3.54
C THR A 684 -19.11 -45.06 3.48
N ASN A 685 -19.50 -44.42 2.37
CA ASN A 685 -19.25 -42.98 2.18
C ASN A 685 -19.81 -42.14 3.33
N LEU A 686 -21.02 -42.47 3.81
CA LEU A 686 -21.65 -41.74 4.91
C LEU A 686 -20.88 -41.89 6.23
N TYR A 687 -20.42 -43.11 6.57
CA TYR A 687 -19.66 -43.34 7.79
C TYR A 687 -18.24 -42.78 7.71
N ALA A 688 -17.58 -42.90 6.55
CA ALA A 688 -16.29 -42.29 6.28
C ALA A 688 -16.38 -40.75 6.44
N LEU A 689 -17.43 -40.14 5.87
CA LEU A 689 -17.67 -38.71 6.00
C LEU A 689 -17.98 -38.30 7.43
N LYS A 690 -18.87 -39.01 8.14
CA LYS A 690 -19.19 -38.74 9.55
C LYS A 690 -17.93 -38.76 10.42
N ARG A 691 -17.06 -39.74 10.23
CA ARG A 691 -15.81 -39.88 10.99
C ARG A 691 -14.82 -38.78 10.68
N SER A 692 -14.66 -38.42 9.41
CA SER A 692 -13.85 -37.27 9.01
C SER A 692 -14.40 -35.95 9.53
N TYR A 693 -15.72 -35.76 9.48
CA TYR A 693 -16.38 -34.56 9.97
C TYR A 693 -16.12 -34.32 11.45
N VAL A 694 -16.30 -35.34 12.28
CA VAL A 694 -16.15 -35.22 13.74
C VAL A 694 -14.69 -35.05 14.15
N SER A 695 -13.77 -35.75 13.49
CA SER A 695 -12.35 -35.69 13.82
C SER A 695 -11.66 -34.47 13.23
N THR A 696 -11.74 -34.30 11.91
CA THR A 696 -11.04 -33.23 11.18
C THR A 696 -11.79 -31.92 11.28
N GLY A 697 -13.13 -31.90 11.27
CA GLY A 697 -13.91 -30.67 11.43
C GLY A 697 -13.62 -29.94 12.74
N LEU A 698 -13.44 -30.66 13.85
CA LEU A 698 -13.02 -30.03 15.11
C LEU A 698 -11.57 -29.48 15.05
N SER A 699 -10.69 -30.14 14.30
CA SER A 699 -9.33 -29.64 14.08
C SER A 699 -9.34 -28.34 13.28
N ILE A 700 -10.21 -28.26 12.25
CA ILE A 700 -10.43 -27.06 11.42
C ILE A 700 -10.97 -25.91 12.28
N VAL A 701 -11.98 -26.14 13.15
CA VAL A 701 -12.47 -25.10 14.08
C VAL A 701 -11.35 -24.56 14.96
N ILE A 702 -10.50 -25.44 15.50
CA ILE A 702 -9.39 -25.07 16.36
C ILE A 702 -8.36 -24.24 15.60
N THR A 703 -7.97 -24.66 14.40
CA THR A 703 -7.02 -23.91 13.57
C THR A 703 -7.63 -22.56 13.24
N THR A 704 -8.86 -22.48 12.71
CA THR A 704 -9.52 -21.20 12.39
C THR A 704 -9.55 -20.23 13.57
N VAL A 705 -9.90 -20.66 14.79
CA VAL A 705 -9.91 -19.79 15.98
C VAL A 705 -8.53 -19.21 16.27
N ILE A 706 -7.47 -20.00 16.06
CA ILE A 706 -6.09 -19.54 16.24
C ILE A 706 -5.69 -18.58 15.13
N LEU A 707 -6.04 -18.88 13.86
CA LEU A 707 -5.78 -17.98 12.74
C LEU A 707 -6.47 -16.62 12.97
N LEU A 708 -7.73 -16.63 13.43
CA LEU A 708 -8.49 -15.43 13.77
C LEU A 708 -7.80 -14.60 14.86
N SER A 709 -7.28 -15.25 15.91
CA SER A 709 -6.57 -14.53 16.98
C SER A 709 -5.30 -13.82 16.50
N GLY A 710 -4.60 -14.39 15.51
CA GLY A 710 -3.41 -13.76 14.91
C GLY A 710 -3.77 -12.57 14.02
N PHE A 711 -4.74 -12.74 13.12
CA PHE A 711 -5.16 -11.69 12.19
C PHE A 711 -5.98 -10.58 12.85
N SER A 712 -6.72 -10.86 13.92
CA SER A 712 -7.50 -9.83 14.64
C SER A 712 -6.65 -8.72 15.23
N VAL A 713 -5.35 -8.98 15.46
CA VAL A 713 -4.42 -7.95 15.95
C VAL A 713 -4.21 -6.83 14.94
N LEU A 714 -4.34 -7.11 13.64
CA LEU A 714 -4.25 -6.09 12.59
C LEU A 714 -5.40 -5.07 12.66
N LEU A 715 -6.53 -5.42 13.29
CA LEU A 715 -7.62 -4.48 13.54
C LEU A 715 -7.23 -3.36 14.51
N LEU A 716 -6.13 -3.52 15.25
CA LEU A 716 -5.56 -2.52 16.14
C LEU A 716 -4.51 -1.64 15.44
N SER A 717 -4.39 -1.74 14.10
CA SER A 717 -3.44 -0.97 13.31
C SER A 717 -3.75 0.52 13.26
N SER A 718 -2.72 1.37 13.31
CA SER A 718 -2.83 2.80 13.02
C SER A 718 -3.06 3.07 11.52
N PHE A 719 -2.72 2.10 10.66
CA PHE A 719 -2.96 2.17 9.22
C PHE A 719 -4.31 1.53 8.86
N GLY A 720 -5.19 2.31 8.24
CA GLY A 720 -6.48 1.82 7.74
C GLY A 720 -6.35 0.62 6.80
N GLY A 721 -5.27 0.58 6.02
CA GLY A 721 -4.93 -0.54 5.15
C GLY A 721 -4.78 -1.88 5.87
N SER A 722 -3.96 -1.92 6.92
CA SER A 722 -3.78 -3.14 7.72
C SER A 722 -5.05 -3.54 8.47
N VAL A 723 -5.87 -2.57 8.91
CA VAL A 723 -7.18 -2.84 9.53
C VAL A 723 -8.09 -3.55 8.53
N ASN A 724 -8.17 -3.05 7.29
CA ASN A 724 -8.94 -3.68 6.22
C ASN A 724 -8.44 -5.09 5.92
N VAL A 725 -7.12 -5.30 5.83
CA VAL A 725 -6.52 -6.63 5.67
C VAL A 725 -6.95 -7.57 6.80
N GLY A 726 -6.82 -7.15 8.06
CA GLY A 726 -7.23 -7.94 9.22
C GLY A 726 -8.71 -8.31 9.20
N PHE A 727 -9.57 -7.35 8.86
CA PHE A 727 -11.02 -7.54 8.79
C PHE A 727 -11.42 -8.51 7.66
N LEU A 728 -10.87 -8.30 6.46
CA LEU A 728 -11.19 -9.10 5.28
C LEU A 728 -10.67 -10.54 5.42
N VAL A 729 -9.44 -10.73 5.92
CA VAL A 729 -8.90 -12.09 6.19
C VAL A 729 -9.73 -12.80 7.25
N CYS A 730 -10.05 -12.14 8.38
CA CYS A 730 -10.89 -12.74 9.42
C CYS A 730 -12.25 -13.18 8.87
N THR A 731 -12.86 -12.35 8.02
CA THR A 731 -14.14 -12.68 7.39
C THR A 731 -14.01 -13.86 6.43
N ALA A 732 -12.95 -13.90 5.63
CA ALA A 732 -12.67 -15.01 4.73
C ALA A 732 -12.46 -16.32 5.51
N LEU A 733 -11.73 -16.30 6.63
CA LEU A 733 -11.51 -17.45 7.50
C LEU A 733 -12.80 -17.97 8.17
N ILE A 734 -13.65 -17.07 8.68
CA ILE A 734 -14.96 -17.45 9.24
C ILE A 734 -15.84 -18.06 8.15
N SER A 735 -15.87 -17.43 6.97
CA SER A 735 -16.64 -17.91 5.83
C SER A 735 -16.15 -19.29 5.38
N ALA A 736 -14.84 -19.49 5.30
CA ALA A 736 -14.19 -20.75 4.97
C ALA A 736 -14.62 -21.87 5.91
N LEU A 737 -14.54 -21.63 7.22
CA LEU A 737 -14.95 -22.59 8.24
C LEU A 737 -16.41 -23.01 8.07
N ILE A 738 -17.30 -22.05 7.82
CA ILE A 738 -18.73 -22.34 7.60
C ILE A 738 -18.91 -23.19 6.34
N VAL A 739 -18.24 -22.83 5.24
CA VAL A 739 -18.35 -23.56 3.96
C VAL A 739 -17.77 -24.98 4.07
N ASP A 740 -16.63 -25.15 4.75
CA ASP A 740 -15.97 -26.44 4.92
C ASP A 740 -16.75 -27.40 5.85
N LEU A 741 -17.52 -26.86 6.80
CA LEU A 741 -18.39 -27.65 7.67
C LEU A 741 -19.82 -27.83 7.12
N THR A 742 -20.20 -27.14 6.04
CA THR A 742 -21.57 -27.25 5.49
C THR A 742 -21.57 -27.72 4.05
N LEU A 743 -21.06 -26.92 3.12
CA LEU A 743 -21.10 -27.20 1.69
C LEU A 743 -20.16 -28.34 1.28
N LEU A 744 -18.92 -28.36 1.76
CA LEU A 744 -17.92 -29.38 1.40
C LEU A 744 -18.41 -30.83 1.67
N PRO A 745 -18.97 -31.17 2.86
CA PRO A 745 -19.55 -32.48 3.13
C PRO A 745 -20.67 -32.87 2.16
N ILE A 746 -21.53 -31.91 1.78
CA ILE A 746 -22.64 -32.14 0.85
C ILE A 746 -22.10 -32.45 -0.55
N LEU A 747 -21.11 -31.68 -1.02
CA LEU A 747 -20.45 -31.92 -2.29
C LEU A 747 -19.78 -33.31 -2.31
N LEU A 748 -19.11 -33.72 -1.22
CA LEU A 748 -18.54 -35.06 -1.11
C LEU A 748 -19.62 -36.16 -1.20
N LEU A 749 -20.78 -35.99 -0.58
CA LEU A 749 -21.89 -36.95 -0.68
C LEU A 749 -22.46 -37.04 -2.11
N LEU A 750 -22.66 -35.90 -2.77
CA LEU A 750 -23.23 -35.83 -4.11
C LEU A 750 -22.31 -36.47 -5.16
N PHE A 751 -21.01 -36.16 -5.11
CA PHE A 751 -20.06 -36.60 -6.13
C PHE A 751 -19.52 -38.02 -5.93
N PHE A 752 -19.53 -38.55 -4.70
CA PHE A 752 -19.09 -39.91 -4.39
C PHE A 752 -20.27 -40.90 -4.25
N LYS A 753 -21.46 -40.62 -4.80
CA LYS A 753 -22.59 -41.56 -4.82
C LYS A 753 -22.21 -42.93 -5.40
N LYS A 754 -21.93 -43.89 -4.51
CA LYS A 754 -22.01 -45.35 -4.62
C LYS A 754 -21.62 -45.95 -3.28
#